data_AF-A0A3A8X3M3-F1
#
_entry.id   AF-A0A3A8X3M3-F1
#
_cell.length_a   1.000
_cell.length_b   1.000
_cell.length_c   1.000
_cell.angle_alpha   90.00
_cell.angle_beta   90.00
_cell.angle_gamma   90.00
#
_symmetry.space_group_name_H-M   'P 1'
#
loop_
_entity.id
_entity.type
_entity.pdbx_description
1 polymer ?
#
loop_
_entity_poly.entity_id
_entity_poly.type
_entity_poly.pdbx_seq_one_letter_code
_entity_poly.pdbx_strand_id
1 'polypeptide(L)'
;MQIVLDFIEELKKPVSIIILISAVSSIAIYLAYQVICQYVRSQKAVAVTGKKSRKGGRKTAIVPAGPEIEESAPAEQKTGRMVFAAVLIAGFVIRIIGAASYRGYEVDINCFLSWSDLIFQNGIGNFYSLDSFTDYPPGYMYVLFVIGGLRSMLGLAHSSVISVVLTKLPAIFCDLAISCLIYKAAKKKIKETGAAILAGIFLVTPAVVLDGAVWAQVDSVFTLFIVLMCYLITEKKLIPAYFAFAVGILIKPQSLIFTPVLIYGIVDQIFIESYQQDTRDVFFKKFWMNLGCGILAILMIGLFMLPFGFMDAFAQYSETMGSYPYASVNAYNFWTMIGRNWSSQTEKLFGLPYQVWGMLSIAATVVFSAVIHFKSKDRHSKYYFTAALIVTCVFTLSVRMHERYVYPALALLLLSYAARPRKKLYLAYIFLALGSFCNMAHVMIYYDPQNFDRMEAFPIYTGMVLVAVLVYLVYLAVTEYAGYVSDSEESMKITGDALPLPKKDKERNIIRTSEVFPKLVKYDFICMAVITLVYAVIAFTNLGNKAAPATGYSAVKQGAIVLDFGQEVEIGGIWNFLGYQNNPKYVVSYTSDPEQGWTEVFSTEQPWDAGSVFNWNETGVEIKGRYLWIAANTGVAQDSILELVFTDASGNMLLPANASDYRNLFDEQEFFTGRKTYKNSTYFDEIYHARTAYEMIHHLYCYENTHPPLGKIFIALGVLMFGMNPFGWRFMGTLFGVLMLPIFYLFAKRLFQETWVSAVTTVLFAFDFMHYAQTRISTIDVFVTLFIIAAYYFMYCYTRKSFYDTSLRDTFIPLGLCGITMGISWACKWTGIYASAGLCIIFFLTMFQRFREYRYALKRPDGETGGISHRSIIETFRKKFFCTIGFCCIFFLVVPAVIYTLSYIPMSDGTDHGLIQRMLDNQRNMFNYHSGLDSTHPYSSTWYEWPIMKRPIFFYSGQTADGLVEGISSFGNPLVWWAGIPAFIMVLYYAMKKGDKKCRFLTFGYLSQYLPWVLIGRVVFIYHYFPSVPFVALMIGYCMKRIVEIKPKWKNAMYVYAAFAVVLFIMFYPVLTGIPVRGEYVDRYLRWFSSWVLTL
;
A
#
# COMPACT_ATOMS: atom_id res chain seq x y z
N MET A 1 -23.32 -16.96 8.12
CA MET A 1 -23.48 -16.99 9.58
C MET A 1 -22.68 -18.14 10.17
N GLN A 2 -22.90 -19.40 9.77
CA GLN A 2 -21.97 -20.50 10.11
C GLN A 2 -20.53 -20.22 9.63
N ILE A 3 -20.37 -19.72 8.39
CA ILE A 3 -19.09 -19.22 7.86
C ILE A 3 -18.52 -18.02 8.64
N VAL A 4 -19.32 -17.28 9.41
CA VAL A 4 -18.80 -16.19 10.25
C VAL A 4 -18.40 -16.73 11.62
N LEU A 5 -19.10 -17.74 12.14
CA LEU A 5 -18.82 -18.36 13.44
C LEU A 5 -17.62 -19.32 13.38
N ASP A 6 -17.52 -20.18 12.36
CA ASP A 6 -16.35 -21.07 12.15
C ASP A 6 -15.07 -20.27 11.82
N PHE A 7 -15.24 -19.06 11.27
CA PHE A 7 -14.19 -18.13 10.86
C PHE A 7 -13.58 -17.33 11.99
N ILE A 8 -14.27 -17.28 13.12
CA ILE A 8 -13.84 -16.58 14.32
C ILE A 8 -12.86 -17.45 15.12
N GLU A 9 -13.05 -18.77 15.12
CA GLU A 9 -12.07 -19.74 15.63
C GLU A 9 -10.80 -19.79 14.76
N GLU A 10 -10.87 -19.43 13.47
CA GLU A 10 -9.72 -19.38 12.56
C GLU A 10 -8.91 -18.05 12.59
N LEU A 11 -9.31 -17.04 13.39
CA LEU A 11 -8.71 -15.69 13.43
C LEU A 11 -7.27 -15.61 13.99
N LYS A 12 -6.61 -16.73 14.28
CA LYS A 12 -5.15 -16.80 14.58
C LYS A 12 -4.26 -16.75 13.31
N LYS A 13 -4.73 -16.14 12.22
CA LYS A 13 -4.14 -16.12 10.85
C LYS A 13 -4.19 -14.70 10.22
N PRO A 14 -3.54 -14.41 9.06
CA PRO A 14 -3.02 -13.07 8.74
C PRO A 14 -4.06 -12.00 8.40
N VAL A 15 -3.64 -10.73 8.55
CA VAL A 15 -4.37 -9.45 8.29
C VAL A 15 -5.20 -9.43 6.99
N SER A 16 -4.87 -10.26 5.99
CA SER A 16 -5.64 -10.49 4.76
C SER A 16 -7.13 -10.77 4.98
N ILE A 17 -7.50 -11.32 6.15
CA ILE A 17 -8.88 -11.63 6.50
C ILE A 17 -9.70 -10.34 6.74
N ILE A 18 -9.14 -9.36 7.46
CA ILE A 18 -9.78 -8.04 7.66
C ILE A 18 -10.08 -7.39 6.30
N ILE A 19 -9.14 -7.48 5.37
CA ILE A 19 -9.24 -6.92 4.01
C ILE A 19 -10.35 -7.62 3.21
N LEU A 20 -10.47 -8.94 3.34
CA LEU A 20 -11.51 -9.72 2.65
C LEU A 20 -12.92 -9.33 3.11
N ILE A 21 -13.16 -9.31 4.44
CA ILE A 21 -14.46 -8.92 5.02
C ILE A 21 -14.83 -7.51 4.56
N SER A 22 -13.88 -6.60 4.74
CA SER A 22 -13.95 -5.21 4.29
C SER A 22 -14.38 -5.08 2.84
N ALA A 23 -13.75 -5.83 1.93
CA ALA A 23 -14.06 -5.80 0.51
C ALA A 23 -15.45 -6.38 0.22
N VAL A 24 -15.79 -7.54 0.78
CA VAL A 24 -17.08 -8.21 0.56
C VAL A 24 -18.23 -7.35 1.09
N SER A 25 -18.11 -6.81 2.30
CA SER A 25 -19.12 -5.93 2.90
C SER A 25 -19.26 -4.63 2.12
N SER A 26 -18.16 -4.03 1.67
CA SER A 26 -18.21 -2.81 0.84
C SER A 26 -18.90 -3.06 -0.50
N ILE A 27 -18.65 -4.21 -1.14
CA ILE A 27 -19.34 -4.63 -2.37
C ILE A 27 -20.84 -4.83 -2.09
N ALA A 28 -21.20 -5.53 -1.02
CA ALA A 28 -22.59 -5.76 -0.65
C ALA A 28 -23.35 -4.45 -0.38
N ILE A 29 -22.76 -3.54 0.40
CA ILE A 29 -23.33 -2.21 0.69
C ILE A 29 -23.43 -1.39 -0.61
N TYR A 30 -22.43 -1.45 -1.50
CA TYR A 30 -22.48 -0.80 -2.81
C TYR A 30 -23.56 -1.37 -3.73
N LEU A 31 -23.81 -2.68 -3.71
CA LEU A 31 -24.89 -3.30 -4.49
C LEU A 31 -26.27 -2.88 -3.95
N ALA A 32 -26.41 -2.78 -2.62
CA ALA A 32 -27.64 -2.30 -1.98
C ALA A 32 -28.02 -0.87 -2.40
N TYR A 33 -27.04 -0.01 -2.74
CA TYR A 33 -27.29 1.32 -3.31
C TYR A 33 -28.22 1.26 -4.53
N GLN A 34 -27.98 0.32 -5.45
CA GLN A 34 -28.77 0.21 -6.68
C GLN A 34 -30.22 -0.19 -6.38
N VAL A 35 -30.43 -1.02 -5.37
CA VAL A 35 -31.76 -1.43 -4.91
C VAL A 35 -32.48 -0.24 -4.29
N ILE A 36 -31.83 0.49 -3.36
CA ILE A 36 -32.43 1.66 -2.68
C ILE A 36 -32.83 2.74 -3.67
N CYS A 37 -32.04 2.94 -4.73
CA CYS A 37 -32.33 3.94 -5.76
C CYS A 37 -33.70 3.72 -6.43
N GLN A 38 -34.18 2.48 -6.54
CA GLN A 38 -35.50 2.16 -7.10
C GLN A 38 -36.66 2.63 -6.19
N TYR A 39 -36.37 2.84 -4.91
CA TYR A 39 -37.34 3.27 -3.91
C TYR A 39 -37.26 4.78 -3.62
N VAL A 40 -36.37 5.53 -4.26
CA VAL A 40 -36.35 6.99 -4.12
C VAL A 40 -37.63 7.57 -4.71
N ARG A 41 -38.36 8.40 -3.94
CA ARG A 41 -39.65 8.94 -4.37
C ARG A 41 -39.43 9.89 -5.55
N SER A 42 -40.17 9.67 -6.65
CA SER A 42 -40.12 10.54 -7.83
C SER A 42 -40.80 11.87 -7.50
N GLN A 43 -40.23 12.99 -7.98
CA GLN A 43 -40.92 14.29 -7.92
C GLN A 43 -41.55 14.53 -9.30
N LYS A 44 -42.88 14.64 -9.36
CA LYS A 44 -43.55 15.06 -10.60
C LYS A 44 -43.21 16.52 -10.87
N ALA A 45 -42.65 16.80 -12.05
CA ALA A 45 -42.57 18.16 -12.56
C ALA A 45 -43.99 18.66 -12.83
N VAL A 46 -44.48 19.64 -12.05
CA VAL A 46 -45.75 20.30 -12.33
C VAL A 46 -45.58 21.07 -13.64
N ALA A 47 -46.26 20.63 -14.69
CA ALA A 47 -46.31 21.35 -15.96
C ALA A 47 -47.03 22.70 -15.73
N VAL A 48 -46.31 23.81 -15.91
CA VAL A 48 -46.90 25.14 -15.87
C VAL A 48 -47.76 25.31 -17.12
N THR A 49 -49.08 25.11 -16.98
CA THR A 49 -50.05 25.50 -18.01
C THR A 49 -50.20 27.02 -17.98
N GLY A 50 -49.50 27.70 -18.89
CA GLY A 50 -49.60 29.15 -19.04
C GLY A 50 -50.99 29.57 -19.53
N LYS A 51 -51.83 30.09 -18.63
CA LYS A 51 -53.00 30.91 -19.02
C LYS A 51 -52.52 32.32 -19.34
N LYS A 52 -52.71 32.77 -20.58
CA LYS A 52 -52.54 34.18 -20.99
C LYS A 52 -53.47 35.07 -20.13
N SER A 53 -52.90 36.01 -19.38
CA SER A 53 -53.67 37.07 -18.72
C SER A 53 -53.65 38.35 -19.57
N ARG A 54 -54.85 38.87 -19.86
CA ARG A 54 -55.12 40.21 -20.39
C ARG A 54 -55.12 41.21 -19.22
N LYS A 55 -54.39 42.32 -19.41
CA LYS A 55 -54.53 43.65 -18.77
C LYS A 55 -54.43 43.76 -17.23
N GLY A 56 -53.34 44.40 -16.80
CA GLY A 56 -53.30 45.50 -15.82
C GLY A 56 -53.74 45.27 -14.35
N GLY A 57 -52.77 45.27 -13.43
CA GLY A 57 -52.97 45.64 -12.02
C GLY A 57 -52.56 44.59 -10.96
N ARG A 58 -51.63 44.98 -10.07
CA ARG A 58 -51.11 44.29 -8.86
C ARG A 58 -50.49 42.89 -9.05
N LYS A 59 -49.16 42.82 -8.87
CA LYS A 59 -48.40 41.57 -8.69
C LYS A 59 -48.74 40.91 -7.35
N THR A 60 -49.71 39.99 -7.33
CA THR A 60 -49.68 38.88 -6.37
C THR A 60 -48.62 37.89 -6.84
N ALA A 61 -47.61 37.65 -6.02
CA ALA A 61 -46.62 36.61 -6.29
C ALA A 61 -47.36 35.25 -6.27
N ILE A 62 -47.53 34.65 -7.45
CA ILE A 62 -47.94 33.25 -7.56
C ILE A 62 -46.77 32.44 -7.00
N VAL A 63 -46.91 31.95 -5.78
CA VAL A 63 -46.02 30.94 -5.20
C VAL A 63 -46.17 29.70 -6.10
N PRO A 64 -45.10 29.20 -6.76
CA PRO A 64 -45.21 27.95 -7.49
C PRO A 64 -45.59 26.85 -6.49
N ALA A 65 -46.65 26.11 -6.78
CA ALA A 65 -47.00 24.91 -6.01
C ALA A 65 -45.76 24.00 -5.99
N GLY A 66 -45.26 23.71 -4.80
CA GLY A 66 -44.12 22.81 -4.63
C GLY A 66 -44.42 21.43 -5.21
N PRO A 67 -43.40 20.64 -5.58
CA PRO A 67 -43.59 19.30 -6.13
C PRO A 67 -44.34 18.42 -5.12
N GLU A 68 -45.50 17.87 -5.50
CA GLU A 68 -46.18 16.82 -4.73
C GLU A 68 -45.30 15.56 -4.71
N ILE A 69 -44.91 15.14 -3.50
CA ILE A 69 -44.16 13.91 -3.28
C ILE A 69 -45.15 12.74 -3.43
N GLU A 70 -44.83 11.80 -4.32
CA GLU A 70 -45.63 10.58 -4.50
C GLU A 70 -45.78 9.82 -3.17
N GLU A 71 -47.03 9.64 -2.70
CA GLU A 71 -47.31 8.76 -1.57
C GLU A 71 -47.13 7.31 -1.97
N SER A 72 -46.55 6.51 -1.06
CA SER A 72 -46.42 5.07 -1.25
C SER A 72 -47.80 4.41 -1.20
N ALA A 73 -48.05 3.50 -2.14
CA ALA A 73 -49.26 2.68 -2.12
C ALA A 73 -49.38 1.92 -0.78
N PRO A 74 -50.59 1.71 -0.24
CA PRO A 74 -50.78 1.03 1.05
C PRO A 74 -50.09 -0.33 1.16
N ALA A 75 -50.02 -1.07 0.04
CA ALA A 75 -49.29 -2.33 -0.04
C ALA A 75 -47.76 -2.16 0.17
N GLU A 76 -47.15 -1.14 -0.43
CA GLU A 76 -45.72 -0.84 -0.29
C GLU A 76 -45.39 -0.41 1.15
N GLN A 77 -46.26 0.38 1.78
CA GLN A 77 -46.11 0.76 3.20
C GLN A 77 -46.17 -0.47 4.11
N LYS A 78 -47.11 -1.39 3.88
CA LYS A 78 -47.22 -2.63 4.66
C LYS A 78 -45.97 -3.49 4.49
N THR A 79 -45.52 -3.71 3.25
CA THR A 79 -44.30 -4.46 2.96
C THR A 79 -43.08 -3.82 3.61
N GLY A 80 -42.89 -2.50 3.47
CA GLY A 80 -41.76 -1.80 4.07
C GLY A 80 -41.72 -1.88 5.59
N ARG A 81 -42.88 -1.80 6.27
CA ARG A 81 -42.97 -2.01 7.73
C ARG A 81 -42.62 -3.45 8.14
N MET A 82 -43.08 -4.45 7.37
CA MET A 82 -42.72 -5.85 7.61
C MET A 82 -41.22 -6.09 7.43
N VAL A 83 -40.62 -5.57 6.35
CA VAL A 83 -39.18 -5.63 6.09
C VAL A 83 -38.41 -4.94 7.22
N PHE A 84 -38.87 -3.78 7.68
CA PHE A 84 -38.24 -3.07 8.78
C PHE A 84 -38.27 -3.86 10.10
N ALA A 85 -39.41 -4.48 10.44
CA ALA A 85 -39.50 -5.35 11.61
C ALA A 85 -38.55 -6.56 11.50
N ALA A 86 -38.50 -7.21 10.34
CA ALA A 86 -37.58 -8.33 10.09
C ALA A 86 -36.11 -7.89 10.22
N VAL A 87 -35.77 -6.71 9.70
CA VAL A 87 -34.43 -6.11 9.82
C VAL A 87 -34.04 -5.84 11.27
N LEU A 88 -34.95 -5.31 12.09
CA LEU A 88 -34.68 -5.07 13.52
C LEU A 88 -34.48 -6.39 14.28
N ILE A 89 -35.33 -7.39 14.03
CA ILE A 89 -35.21 -8.71 14.66
C ILE A 89 -33.88 -9.36 14.26
N ALA A 90 -33.56 -9.39 12.97
CA ALA A 90 -32.29 -9.94 12.49
C ALA A 90 -31.09 -9.18 13.07
N GLY A 91 -31.14 -7.84 13.09
CA GLY A 91 -30.10 -6.99 13.66
C GLY A 91 -29.88 -7.21 15.16
N PHE A 92 -30.95 -7.46 15.91
CA PHE A 92 -30.88 -7.83 17.33
C PHE A 92 -30.27 -9.22 17.52
N VAL A 93 -30.76 -10.23 16.79
CA VAL A 93 -30.25 -11.61 16.87
C VAL A 93 -28.76 -11.67 16.54
N ILE A 94 -28.31 -11.00 15.47
CA ILE A 94 -26.90 -10.92 15.09
C ILE A 94 -26.05 -10.36 16.24
N ARG A 95 -26.53 -9.31 16.90
CA ARG A 95 -25.80 -8.66 18.02
C ARG A 95 -25.79 -9.53 19.27
N ILE A 96 -26.89 -10.20 19.61
CA ILE A 96 -26.94 -11.12 20.75
C ILE A 96 -26.00 -12.31 20.54
N ILE A 97 -25.97 -12.87 19.33
CA ILE A 97 -25.01 -13.93 18.98
C ILE A 97 -23.58 -13.39 19.14
N GLY A 98 -23.26 -12.23 18.54
CA GLY A 98 -21.92 -11.63 18.66
C GLY A 98 -21.52 -11.34 20.11
N ALA A 99 -22.45 -10.84 20.92
CA ALA A 99 -22.23 -10.55 22.34
C ALA A 99 -22.02 -11.80 23.19
N ALA A 100 -22.69 -12.91 22.87
CA ALA A 100 -22.55 -14.18 23.57
C ALA A 100 -21.30 -14.97 23.11
N SER A 101 -20.95 -14.88 21.83
CA SER A 101 -19.80 -15.58 21.24
C SER A 101 -18.46 -14.95 21.61
N TYR A 102 -18.45 -13.67 22.00
CA TYR A 102 -17.21 -12.96 22.35
C TYR A 102 -17.31 -12.18 23.64
N ARG A 103 -16.27 -12.30 24.47
CA ARG A 103 -16.19 -11.56 25.73
C ARG A 103 -16.10 -10.05 25.51
N GLY A 104 -15.32 -9.60 24.53
CA GLY A 104 -15.03 -8.18 24.29
C GLY A 104 -13.55 -7.87 24.42
N TYR A 105 -13.18 -6.62 24.18
CA TYR A 105 -11.82 -6.15 24.43
C TYR A 105 -11.56 -6.17 25.93
N GLU A 106 -10.53 -6.90 26.35
CA GLU A 106 -10.39 -7.38 27.73
C GLU A 106 -10.38 -6.23 28.75
N VAL A 107 -9.65 -5.15 28.46
CA VAL A 107 -9.56 -3.97 29.33
C VAL A 107 -10.93 -3.35 29.55
N ASP A 108 -11.67 -3.10 28.47
CA ASP A 108 -12.93 -2.36 28.51
C ASP A 108 -14.04 -3.17 29.20
N ILE A 109 -14.21 -4.45 28.82
CA ILE A 109 -15.28 -5.27 29.40
C ILE A 109 -15.06 -5.51 30.90
N ASN A 110 -13.80 -5.68 31.33
CA ASN A 110 -13.48 -5.86 32.74
C ASN A 110 -13.75 -4.56 33.53
N CYS A 111 -13.45 -3.39 32.96
CA CYS A 111 -13.81 -2.12 33.55
C CYS A 111 -15.32 -1.99 33.74
N PHE A 112 -16.13 -2.22 32.69
CA PHE A 112 -17.59 -2.07 32.80
C PHE A 112 -18.23 -3.08 33.77
N LEU A 113 -17.78 -4.33 33.80
CA LEU A 113 -18.24 -5.34 34.76
C LEU A 113 -17.88 -4.97 36.20
N SER A 114 -16.67 -4.45 36.41
CA SER A 114 -16.19 -4.03 37.74
C SER A 114 -16.92 -2.79 38.22
N TRP A 115 -17.03 -1.76 37.38
CA TRP A 115 -17.74 -0.52 37.70
C TRP A 115 -19.22 -0.76 37.99
N SER A 116 -19.89 -1.66 37.26
CA SER A 116 -21.29 -2.00 37.54
C SER A 116 -21.48 -2.62 38.94
N ASP A 117 -20.52 -3.42 39.39
CA ASP A 117 -20.58 -4.04 40.72
C ASP A 117 -20.21 -3.02 41.81
N LEU A 118 -19.15 -2.25 41.59
CA LEU A 118 -18.66 -1.24 42.54
C LEU A 118 -19.71 -0.17 42.82
N ILE A 119 -20.36 0.38 41.79
CA ILE A 119 -21.39 1.42 41.97
C ILE A 119 -22.65 0.88 42.67
N PHE A 120 -23.00 -0.38 42.40
CA PHE A 120 -24.17 -1.00 43.01
C PHE A 120 -23.93 -1.34 44.49
N GLN A 121 -22.74 -1.85 44.83
CA GLN A 121 -22.40 -2.26 46.20
C GLN A 121 -22.09 -1.09 47.13
N ASN A 122 -21.37 -0.07 46.65
CA ASN A 122 -20.91 1.05 47.48
C ASN A 122 -21.84 2.27 47.43
N GLY A 123 -22.86 2.22 46.58
CA GLY A 123 -23.78 3.32 46.32
C GLY A 123 -23.22 4.38 45.39
N ILE A 124 -24.12 5.11 44.73
CA ILE A 124 -23.81 6.12 43.72
C ILE A 124 -22.91 7.24 44.26
N GLY A 125 -23.16 7.69 45.50
CA GLY A 125 -22.46 8.84 46.09
C GLY A 125 -21.00 8.60 46.46
N ASN A 126 -20.59 7.35 46.62
CA ASN A 126 -19.19 7.02 46.94
C ASN A 126 -18.40 6.56 45.71
N PHE A 127 -19.02 6.47 44.53
CA PHE A 127 -18.41 5.76 43.41
C PHE A 127 -17.09 6.39 42.93
N TYR A 128 -17.04 7.71 42.74
CA TYR A 128 -15.82 8.40 42.30
C TYR A 128 -14.79 8.63 43.41
N SER A 129 -15.14 8.38 44.67
CA SER A 129 -14.19 8.44 45.79
C SER A 129 -13.53 7.09 46.09
N LEU A 130 -13.92 6.03 45.37
CA LEU A 130 -13.24 4.73 45.44
C LEU A 130 -11.85 4.80 44.79
N ASP A 131 -10.89 4.06 45.36
CA ASP A 131 -9.55 3.88 44.78
C ASP A 131 -9.61 2.90 43.59
N SER A 132 -10.30 3.31 42.52
CA SER A 132 -10.49 2.53 41.30
C SER A 132 -10.42 3.45 40.09
N PHE A 133 -9.76 3.01 39.03
CA PHE A 133 -9.71 3.74 37.77
C PHE A 133 -11.13 3.87 37.18
N THR A 134 -11.55 5.10 36.87
CA THR A 134 -12.78 5.38 36.13
C THR A 134 -12.54 6.50 35.11
N ASP A 135 -13.13 6.39 33.92
CA ASP A 135 -12.99 7.40 32.86
C ASP A 135 -14.33 7.72 32.16
N TYR A 136 -15.46 7.45 32.83
CA TYR A 136 -16.80 7.75 32.33
C TYR A 136 -17.57 8.69 33.25
N PRO A 137 -18.38 9.60 32.68
CA PRO A 137 -19.21 10.53 33.44
C PRO A 137 -20.46 9.88 34.07
N PRO A 138 -21.15 10.60 34.99
CA PRO A 138 -22.31 10.11 35.74
C PRO A 138 -23.43 9.47 34.92
N GLY A 139 -23.70 9.96 33.71
CA GLY A 139 -24.81 9.48 32.90
C GLY A 139 -24.68 7.99 32.53
N TYR A 140 -23.48 7.55 32.16
CA TYR A 140 -23.26 6.12 31.86
C TYR A 140 -23.16 5.29 33.14
N MET A 141 -22.70 5.88 34.24
CA MET A 141 -22.66 5.22 35.54
C MET A 141 -24.06 4.86 36.07
N TYR A 142 -25.08 5.69 35.81
CA TYR A 142 -26.48 5.29 36.10
C TYR A 142 -26.91 4.05 35.32
N VAL A 143 -26.45 3.89 34.07
CA VAL A 143 -26.74 2.68 33.28
C VAL A 143 -26.08 1.48 33.93
N LEU A 144 -24.80 1.59 34.32
CA LEU A 144 -24.08 0.50 35.00
C LEU A 144 -24.66 0.17 36.37
N PHE A 145 -25.20 1.14 37.11
CA PHE A 145 -25.93 0.90 38.36
C PHE A 145 -27.14 -0.02 38.17
N VAL A 146 -27.92 0.20 37.09
CA VAL A 146 -29.05 -0.68 36.75
C VAL A 146 -28.55 -2.07 36.34
N ILE A 147 -27.45 -2.16 35.58
CA ILE A 147 -26.85 -3.44 35.19
C ILE A 147 -26.36 -4.23 36.41
N GLY A 148 -25.67 -3.58 37.36
CA GLY A 148 -25.22 -4.19 38.61
C GLY A 148 -26.40 -4.70 39.45
N GLY A 149 -27.47 -3.91 39.54
CA GLY A 149 -28.70 -4.33 40.22
C GLY A 149 -29.39 -5.53 39.57
N LEU A 150 -29.48 -5.57 38.24
CA LEU A 150 -30.02 -6.72 37.52
C LEU A 150 -29.17 -7.98 37.71
N ARG A 151 -27.83 -7.84 37.69
CA ARG A 151 -26.91 -8.95 37.95
C ARG A 151 -27.06 -9.49 39.37
N SER A 152 -27.17 -8.59 40.35
CA SER A 152 -27.42 -8.97 41.75
C SER A 152 -28.79 -9.63 41.94
N MET A 153 -29.84 -9.11 41.32
CA MET A 153 -31.20 -9.66 41.40
C MET A 153 -31.31 -11.07 40.81
N LEU A 154 -30.60 -11.32 39.71
CA LEU A 154 -30.61 -12.61 39.01
C LEU A 154 -29.56 -13.60 39.52
N GLY A 155 -28.75 -13.23 40.52
CA GLY A 155 -27.69 -14.09 41.07
C GLY A 155 -26.60 -14.47 40.04
N LEU A 156 -26.29 -13.58 39.09
CA LEU A 156 -25.36 -13.88 38.00
C LEU A 156 -23.90 -13.73 38.43
N ALA A 157 -23.07 -14.72 38.11
CA ALA A 157 -21.63 -14.65 38.37
C ALA A 157 -20.95 -13.51 37.57
N HIS A 158 -19.89 -12.91 38.14
CA HIS A 158 -19.25 -11.70 37.62
C HIS A 158 -18.87 -11.78 36.14
N SER A 159 -18.12 -12.82 35.78
CA SER A 159 -17.63 -13.02 34.40
C SER A 159 -18.49 -13.99 33.58
N SER A 160 -19.74 -14.26 33.98
CA SER A 160 -20.60 -15.18 33.21
C SER A 160 -20.94 -14.60 31.82
N VAL A 161 -21.20 -15.48 30.84
CA VAL A 161 -21.62 -15.06 29.48
C VAL A 161 -22.86 -14.17 29.53
N ILE A 162 -23.80 -14.47 30.44
CA ILE A 162 -25.02 -13.67 30.62
C ILE A 162 -24.69 -12.28 31.17
N SER A 163 -23.76 -12.17 32.13
CA SER A 163 -23.28 -10.87 32.66
C SER A 163 -22.61 -10.02 31.58
N VAL A 164 -21.80 -10.64 30.71
CA VAL A 164 -21.16 -9.96 29.57
C VAL A 164 -22.22 -9.46 28.58
N VAL A 165 -23.17 -10.32 28.18
CA VAL A 165 -24.25 -9.95 27.27
C VAL A 165 -25.08 -8.80 27.86
N LEU A 166 -25.44 -8.90 29.14
CA LEU A 166 -26.21 -7.87 29.85
C LEU A 166 -25.48 -6.52 29.84
N THR A 167 -24.16 -6.51 30.03
CA THR A 167 -23.32 -5.30 29.97
C THR A 167 -23.28 -4.68 28.57
N LYS A 168 -23.40 -5.50 27.51
CA LYS A 168 -23.42 -5.05 26.11
C LYS A 168 -24.81 -4.58 25.62
N LEU A 169 -25.89 -4.95 26.31
CA LEU A 169 -27.26 -4.62 25.90
C LEU A 169 -27.55 -3.12 25.69
N PRO A 170 -27.07 -2.19 26.55
CA PRO A 170 -27.30 -0.77 26.33
C PRO A 170 -26.84 -0.28 24.95
N ALA A 171 -25.63 -0.70 24.52
CA ALA A 171 -25.09 -0.35 23.21
C ALA A 171 -25.90 -0.99 22.06
N ILE A 172 -26.32 -2.24 22.23
CA ILE A 172 -27.15 -2.98 21.26
C ILE A 172 -28.51 -2.30 21.06
N PHE A 173 -29.17 -1.88 22.15
CA PHE A 173 -30.44 -1.17 22.06
C PHE A 173 -30.29 0.21 21.42
N CYS A 174 -29.19 0.91 21.69
CA CYS A 174 -28.91 2.20 21.07
C CYS A 174 -28.67 2.08 19.55
N ASP A 175 -27.97 1.04 19.08
CA ASP A 175 -27.84 0.74 17.65
C ASP A 175 -29.21 0.57 16.96
N LEU A 176 -30.10 -0.21 17.60
CA LEU A 176 -31.46 -0.44 17.08
C LEU A 176 -32.27 0.86 17.09
N ALA A 177 -32.13 1.69 18.12
CA ALA A 177 -32.79 2.99 18.20
C ALA A 177 -32.28 3.97 17.13
N ILE A 178 -30.97 3.98 16.84
CA ILE A 178 -30.39 4.76 15.73
C ILE A 178 -30.97 4.26 14.39
N SER A 179 -31.06 2.95 14.19
CA SER A 179 -31.68 2.36 12.99
C SER A 179 -33.15 2.78 12.82
N CYS A 180 -33.92 2.84 13.92
CA CYS A 180 -35.28 3.39 13.93
C CYS A 180 -35.34 4.87 13.52
N LEU A 181 -34.39 5.70 13.97
CA LEU A 181 -34.29 7.10 13.55
C LEU A 181 -33.93 7.23 12.07
N ILE A 182 -33.03 6.39 11.56
CA ILE A 182 -32.68 6.33 10.14
C ILE A 182 -33.90 5.98 9.29
N TYR A 183 -34.66 4.94 9.67
CA TYR A 183 -35.91 4.57 9.00
C TYR A 183 -36.92 5.74 9.00
N LYS A 184 -37.10 6.39 10.15
CA LYS A 184 -38.02 7.51 10.34
C LYS A 184 -37.64 8.74 9.52
N ALA A 185 -36.34 9.02 9.36
CA ALA A 185 -35.85 10.11 8.52
C ALA A 185 -35.96 9.76 7.02
N ALA A 186 -35.58 8.54 6.65
CA ALA A 186 -35.54 8.08 5.26
C ALA A 186 -36.90 8.03 4.58
N LYS A 187 -37.98 7.65 5.30
CA LYS A 187 -39.34 7.57 4.72
C LYS A 187 -39.87 8.88 4.14
N LYS A 188 -39.24 10.03 4.44
CA LYS A 188 -39.58 11.33 3.89
C LYS A 188 -39.19 11.50 2.42
N LYS A 189 -38.17 10.79 1.95
CA LYS A 189 -37.61 10.90 0.58
C LYS A 189 -37.47 9.56 -0.14
N ILE A 190 -37.51 8.46 0.60
CA ILE A 190 -37.41 7.08 0.11
C ILE A 190 -38.70 6.36 0.53
N LYS A 191 -39.23 5.48 -0.32
CA LYS A 191 -40.37 4.60 0.01
C LYS A 191 -39.99 3.65 1.16
N GLU A 192 -40.99 3.16 1.88
CA GLU A 192 -40.85 2.47 3.17
C GLU A 192 -39.92 1.25 3.08
N THR A 193 -39.97 0.50 1.98
CA THR A 193 -39.09 -0.66 1.75
C THR A 193 -37.63 -0.23 1.60
N GLY A 194 -37.36 0.82 0.83
CA GLY A 194 -36.00 1.37 0.69
C GLY A 194 -35.47 1.99 1.98
N ALA A 195 -36.35 2.64 2.76
CA ALA A 195 -36.02 3.14 4.09
C ALA A 195 -35.66 2.01 5.06
N ALA A 196 -36.37 0.87 5.00
CA ALA A 196 -36.09 -0.31 5.81
C ALA A 196 -34.73 -0.94 5.44
N ILE A 197 -34.41 -1.03 4.14
CA ILE A 197 -33.10 -1.50 3.66
C ILE A 197 -31.98 -0.57 4.15
N LEU A 198 -32.17 0.74 4.09
CA LEU A 198 -31.19 1.72 4.58
C LEU A 198 -30.93 1.58 6.08
N ALA A 199 -31.98 1.38 6.87
CA ALA A 199 -31.88 1.11 8.29
C ALA A 199 -31.14 -0.21 8.58
N GLY A 200 -31.36 -1.22 7.75
CA GLY A 200 -30.65 -2.51 7.81
C GLY A 200 -29.16 -2.41 7.50
N ILE A 201 -28.78 -1.60 6.51
CA ILE A 201 -27.36 -1.37 6.18
C ILE A 201 -26.57 -0.89 7.39
N PHE A 202 -27.10 0.05 8.17
CA PHE A 202 -26.46 0.48 9.41
C PHE A 202 -26.25 -0.69 10.37
N LEU A 203 -27.29 -1.51 10.59
CA LEU A 203 -27.25 -2.62 11.54
C LEU A 203 -26.30 -3.75 11.13
N VAL A 204 -26.09 -3.98 9.83
CA VAL A 204 -25.18 -5.02 9.32
C VAL A 204 -23.79 -4.50 8.97
N THR A 205 -23.53 -3.20 9.14
CA THR A 205 -22.22 -2.63 8.84
C THR A 205 -21.19 -3.20 9.83
N PRO A 206 -20.09 -3.82 9.34
CA PRO A 206 -19.15 -4.52 10.21
C PRO A 206 -18.58 -3.66 11.34
N ALA A 207 -18.23 -2.39 11.06
CA ALA A 207 -17.77 -1.44 12.07
C ALA A 207 -18.78 -1.27 13.22
N VAL A 208 -20.08 -1.22 12.91
CA VAL A 208 -21.15 -1.02 13.89
C VAL A 208 -21.36 -2.26 14.74
N VAL A 209 -21.35 -3.45 14.12
CA VAL A 209 -21.45 -4.73 14.84
C VAL A 209 -20.24 -4.96 15.73
N LEU A 210 -19.04 -4.62 15.23
CA LEU A 210 -17.78 -4.79 15.94
C LEU A 210 -17.74 -3.96 17.22
N ASP A 211 -18.07 -2.67 17.15
CA ASP A 211 -18.00 -1.74 18.29
C ASP A 211 -18.92 -2.15 19.46
N GLY A 212 -20.23 -2.26 19.22
CA GLY A 212 -21.18 -2.54 20.29
C GLY A 212 -21.19 -4.00 20.74
N ALA A 213 -21.45 -4.92 19.81
CA ALA A 213 -21.74 -6.32 20.16
C ALA A 213 -20.49 -7.16 20.39
N VAL A 214 -19.43 -6.96 19.61
CA VAL A 214 -18.23 -7.79 19.69
C VAL A 214 -17.23 -7.21 20.69
N TRP A 215 -16.87 -5.94 20.56
CA TRP A 215 -15.88 -5.24 21.40
C TRP A 215 -16.39 -4.93 22.81
N ALA A 216 -17.69 -4.62 22.96
CA ALA A 216 -18.33 -4.11 24.19
C ALA A 216 -18.21 -2.59 24.43
N GLN A 217 -17.97 -1.80 23.39
CA GLN A 217 -17.94 -0.35 23.52
C GLN A 217 -19.34 0.28 23.48
N VAL A 218 -19.42 1.51 23.97
CA VAL A 218 -20.68 2.21 24.27
C VAL A 218 -20.84 3.48 23.43
N ASP A 219 -20.07 3.59 22.34
CA ASP A 219 -20.08 4.74 21.45
C ASP A 219 -21.46 4.95 20.80
N SER A 220 -22.23 3.87 20.60
CA SER A 220 -23.62 3.95 20.13
C SER A 220 -24.56 4.69 21.10
N VAL A 221 -24.27 4.68 22.42
CA VAL A 221 -25.15 5.25 23.44
C VAL A 221 -25.20 6.77 23.33
N PHE A 222 -24.05 7.45 23.34
CA PHE A 222 -24.03 8.91 23.15
C PHE A 222 -24.37 9.28 21.70
N THR A 223 -23.98 8.45 20.72
CA THR A 223 -24.32 8.66 19.30
C THR A 223 -25.82 8.76 19.08
N LEU A 224 -26.63 7.94 19.76
CA LEU A 224 -28.09 8.02 19.69
C LEU A 224 -28.59 9.42 20.00
N PHE A 225 -28.05 10.05 21.04
CA PHE A 225 -28.46 11.40 21.46
C PHE A 225 -27.96 12.48 20.50
N ILE A 226 -26.77 12.33 19.90
CA ILE A 226 -26.27 13.22 18.84
C ILE A 226 -27.12 13.12 17.57
N VAL A 227 -27.46 11.91 17.16
CA VAL A 227 -28.34 11.63 16.02
C VAL A 227 -29.75 12.18 16.29
N LEU A 228 -30.28 11.99 17.50
CA LEU A 228 -31.57 12.53 17.92
C LEU A 228 -31.55 14.06 17.95
N MET A 229 -30.49 14.69 18.47
CA MET A 229 -30.30 16.14 18.42
C MET A 229 -30.34 16.65 16.98
N CYS A 230 -29.55 16.08 16.08
CA CYS A 230 -29.52 16.47 14.67
C CYS A 230 -30.90 16.27 14.00
N TYR A 231 -31.59 15.18 14.32
CA TYR A 231 -32.94 14.91 13.84
C TYR A 231 -33.93 15.96 14.34
N LEU A 232 -33.94 16.27 15.64
CA LEU A 232 -34.83 17.25 16.24
C LEU A 232 -34.59 18.67 15.70
N ILE A 233 -33.33 19.08 15.51
CA ILE A 233 -32.98 20.35 14.86
C ILE A 233 -33.55 20.37 13.43
N THR A 234 -33.38 19.29 12.67
CA THR A 234 -33.91 19.16 11.30
C THR A 234 -35.45 19.25 11.27
N GLU A 235 -36.12 18.72 12.29
CA GLU A 235 -37.57 18.81 12.48
C GLU A 235 -38.06 20.15 13.08
N LYS A 236 -37.17 21.15 13.23
CA LYS A 236 -37.46 22.45 13.85
C LYS A 236 -37.92 22.35 15.31
N LYS A 237 -37.46 21.34 16.03
CA LYS A 237 -37.74 21.09 17.46
C LYS A 237 -36.49 21.33 18.30
N LEU A 238 -36.09 22.60 18.39
CA LEU A 238 -34.81 23.00 18.99
C LEU A 238 -34.75 22.77 20.51
N ILE A 239 -35.84 23.03 21.25
CA ILE A 239 -35.86 22.86 22.72
C ILE A 239 -35.56 21.40 23.14
N PRO A 240 -36.28 20.38 22.63
CA PRO A 240 -35.91 18.99 22.91
C PRO A 240 -34.48 18.61 22.48
N ALA A 241 -33.92 19.29 21.48
CA ALA A 241 -32.55 19.04 21.04
C ALA A 241 -31.51 19.46 22.10
N TYR A 242 -31.77 20.52 22.89
CA TYR A 242 -30.90 20.91 24.00
C TYR A 242 -30.80 19.80 25.04
N PHE A 243 -31.92 19.22 25.44
CA PHE A 243 -31.96 18.14 26.43
C PHE A 243 -31.36 16.85 25.88
N ALA A 244 -31.61 16.49 24.61
CA ALA A 244 -30.93 15.37 23.98
C ALA A 244 -29.41 15.56 23.99
N PHE A 245 -28.91 16.74 23.65
CA PHE A 245 -27.49 17.04 23.68
C PHE A 245 -26.90 16.98 25.10
N ALA A 246 -27.61 17.52 26.09
CA ALA A 246 -27.21 17.47 27.49
C ALA A 246 -27.10 16.02 28.02
N VAL A 247 -28.02 15.12 27.63
CA VAL A 247 -27.89 13.69 27.93
C VAL A 247 -26.66 13.09 27.24
N GLY A 248 -26.39 13.46 25.98
CA GLY A 248 -25.17 13.05 25.29
C GLY A 248 -23.88 13.41 26.06
N ILE A 249 -23.81 14.64 26.59
CA ILE A 249 -22.68 15.09 27.43
C ILE A 249 -22.60 14.26 28.71
N LEU A 250 -23.75 13.99 29.37
CA LEU A 250 -23.82 13.14 30.56
C LEU A 250 -23.29 11.72 30.34
N ILE A 251 -23.43 11.17 29.12
CA ILE A 251 -22.92 9.83 28.76
C ILE A 251 -21.44 9.85 28.41
N LYS A 252 -20.99 10.83 27.60
CA LYS A 252 -19.60 10.93 27.13
C LYS A 252 -19.22 12.38 26.81
N PRO A 253 -18.06 12.89 27.30
CA PRO A 253 -17.57 14.23 26.96
C PRO A 253 -17.34 14.45 25.46
N GLN A 254 -17.10 13.37 24.70
CA GLN A 254 -16.93 13.38 23.24
C GLN A 254 -18.13 14.00 22.51
N SER A 255 -19.31 14.03 23.13
CA SER A 255 -20.48 14.76 22.63
C SER A 255 -20.19 16.26 22.38
N LEU A 256 -19.27 16.87 23.13
CA LEU A 256 -18.90 18.28 22.97
C LEU A 256 -18.31 18.63 21.59
N ILE A 257 -17.81 17.63 20.85
CA ILE A 257 -17.38 17.80 19.44
C ILE A 257 -18.52 18.33 18.58
N PHE A 258 -19.78 18.02 18.92
CA PHE A 258 -20.97 18.42 18.17
C PHE A 258 -21.61 19.73 18.63
N THR A 259 -21.06 20.40 19.66
CA THR A 259 -21.51 21.72 20.12
C THR A 259 -21.69 22.73 18.97
N PRO A 260 -20.77 22.84 17.99
CA PRO A 260 -20.96 23.76 16.86
C PRO A 260 -22.24 23.50 16.07
N VAL A 261 -22.65 22.23 15.90
CA VAL A 261 -23.88 21.88 15.16
C VAL A 261 -25.13 22.37 15.88
N LEU A 262 -25.16 22.25 17.21
CA LEU A 262 -26.25 22.79 18.02
C LEU A 262 -26.31 24.32 17.90
N ILE A 263 -25.15 24.98 18.01
CA ILE A 263 -25.04 26.44 17.82
C ILE A 263 -25.52 26.84 16.43
N TYR A 264 -25.14 26.12 15.38
CA TYR A 264 -25.61 26.39 14.02
C TYR A 264 -27.14 26.27 13.92
N GLY A 265 -27.73 25.27 14.58
CA GLY A 265 -29.18 25.14 14.69
C GLY A 265 -29.86 26.33 15.40
N ILE A 266 -29.26 26.83 16.49
CA ILE A 266 -29.75 28.01 17.21
C ILE A 266 -29.67 29.25 16.33
N VAL A 267 -28.52 29.49 15.69
CA VAL A 267 -28.30 30.63 14.79
C VAL A 267 -29.28 30.60 13.63
N ASP A 268 -29.41 29.45 12.95
CA ASP A 268 -30.33 29.29 11.83
C ASP A 268 -31.78 29.59 12.22
N GLN A 269 -32.28 28.94 13.29
CA GLN A 269 -33.72 28.92 13.57
C GLN A 269 -34.19 30.14 14.37
N ILE A 270 -33.34 30.66 15.26
CA ILE A 270 -33.67 31.81 16.11
C ILE A 270 -33.16 33.10 15.48
N PHE A 271 -31.87 33.20 15.18
CA PHE A 271 -31.27 34.47 14.78
C PHE A 271 -31.46 34.80 13.29
N ILE A 272 -31.56 33.79 12.41
CA ILE A 272 -31.74 34.02 10.97
C ILE A 272 -33.23 33.90 10.60
N GLU A 273 -33.84 32.72 10.78
CA GLU A 273 -35.21 32.46 10.31
C GLU A 273 -36.25 33.26 11.11
N SER A 274 -36.23 33.19 12.44
CA SER A 274 -37.22 33.90 13.27
C SER A 274 -37.07 35.42 13.18
N TYR A 275 -35.83 35.95 13.15
CA TYR A 275 -35.61 37.39 12.95
C TYR A 275 -36.14 37.91 11.61
N GLN A 276 -36.09 37.09 10.54
CA GLN A 276 -36.58 37.47 9.21
C GLN A 276 -38.09 37.28 9.04
N GLN A 277 -38.71 36.33 9.72
CA GLN A 277 -40.09 35.89 9.46
C GLN A 277 -41.09 36.32 10.55
N ASP A 278 -40.65 36.52 11.79
CA ASP A 278 -41.53 36.82 12.92
C ASP A 278 -41.55 38.32 13.27
N THR A 279 -42.60 38.76 14.00
CA THR A 279 -42.63 40.09 14.62
C THR A 279 -41.64 40.18 15.78
N ARG A 280 -41.24 41.40 16.14
CA ARG A 280 -40.25 41.66 17.21
C ARG A 280 -40.61 40.97 18.54
N ASP A 281 -41.88 41.01 18.93
CA ASP A 281 -42.34 40.39 20.19
C ASP A 281 -42.26 38.86 20.15
N VAL A 282 -42.60 38.25 19.01
CA VAL A 282 -42.52 36.80 18.80
C VAL A 282 -41.08 36.32 18.77
N PHE A 283 -40.17 37.08 18.15
CA PHE A 283 -38.74 36.83 18.17
C PHE A 283 -38.19 36.83 19.60
N PHE A 284 -38.44 37.88 20.40
CA PHE A 284 -37.93 37.95 21.77
C PHE A 284 -38.53 36.85 22.66
N LYS A 285 -39.81 36.50 22.48
CA LYS A 285 -40.42 35.37 23.17
C LYS A 285 -39.71 34.05 22.85
N LYS A 286 -39.45 33.77 21.56
CA LYS A 286 -38.69 32.58 21.12
C LYS A 286 -37.26 32.60 21.65
N PHE A 287 -36.58 33.74 21.61
CA PHE A 287 -35.22 33.92 22.12
C PHE A 287 -35.13 33.60 23.61
N TRP A 288 -35.93 34.26 24.46
CA TRP A 288 -35.90 34.05 25.91
C TRP A 288 -36.32 32.62 26.30
N MET A 289 -37.30 32.04 25.61
CA MET A 289 -37.69 30.64 25.83
C MET A 289 -36.53 29.68 25.50
N ASN A 290 -35.84 29.88 24.38
CA ASN A 290 -34.70 29.04 24.01
C ASN A 290 -33.50 29.24 24.94
N LEU A 291 -33.22 30.47 25.36
CA LEU A 291 -32.18 30.77 26.34
C LEU A 291 -32.49 30.10 27.69
N GLY A 292 -33.71 30.26 28.20
CA GLY A 292 -34.14 29.64 29.45
C GLY A 292 -34.10 28.12 29.41
N CYS A 293 -34.61 27.50 28.34
CA CYS A 293 -34.52 26.04 28.17
C CYS A 293 -33.08 25.54 27.96
N GLY A 294 -32.23 26.32 27.29
CA GLY A 294 -30.81 26.00 27.13
C GLY A 294 -30.07 26.02 28.46
N ILE A 295 -30.30 27.05 29.29
CA ILE A 295 -29.79 27.12 30.66
C ILE A 295 -30.32 25.95 31.49
N LEU A 296 -31.61 25.62 31.38
CA LEU A 296 -32.20 24.48 32.09
C LEU A 296 -31.57 23.15 31.67
N ALA A 297 -31.23 22.97 30.39
CA ALA A 297 -30.51 21.78 29.92
C ALA A 297 -29.08 21.69 30.49
N ILE A 298 -28.39 22.82 30.68
CA ILE A 298 -27.08 22.87 31.35
C ILE A 298 -27.23 22.56 32.85
N LEU A 299 -28.21 23.18 33.52
CA LEU A 299 -28.52 22.92 34.93
C LEU A 299 -28.90 21.45 35.18
N MET A 300 -29.57 20.81 34.21
CA MET A 300 -29.87 19.38 34.24
C MET A 300 -28.57 18.55 34.35
N ILE A 301 -27.51 18.89 33.60
CA ILE A 301 -26.22 18.19 33.70
C ILE A 301 -25.70 18.26 35.14
N GLY A 302 -25.70 19.45 35.74
CA GLY A 302 -25.29 19.65 37.14
C GLY A 302 -26.19 18.90 38.14
N LEU A 303 -27.50 18.86 37.92
CA LEU A 303 -28.45 18.12 38.76
C LEU A 303 -28.14 16.62 38.79
N PHE A 304 -27.81 16.02 37.65
CA PHE A 304 -27.43 14.61 37.55
C PHE A 304 -26.00 14.32 38.05
N MET A 305 -25.20 15.34 38.33
CA MET A 305 -23.91 15.20 39.03
C MET A 305 -24.08 15.16 40.55
N LEU A 306 -25.13 15.79 41.12
CA LEU A 306 -25.29 15.91 42.57
C LEU A 306 -25.24 14.58 43.33
N PRO A 307 -25.87 13.48 42.86
CA PRO A 307 -25.85 12.22 43.60
C PRO A 307 -24.47 11.55 43.69
N PHE A 308 -23.51 11.99 42.87
CA PHE A 308 -22.13 11.49 42.83
C PHE A 308 -21.13 12.39 43.58
N GLY A 309 -21.59 13.50 44.17
CA GLY A 309 -20.73 14.60 44.59
C GLY A 309 -20.39 15.50 43.40
N PHE A 310 -20.85 16.77 43.45
CA PHE A 310 -20.72 17.67 42.30
C PHE A 310 -19.26 17.89 41.86
N MET A 311 -18.36 18.11 42.82
CA MET A 311 -16.95 18.39 42.53
C MET A 311 -16.23 17.16 41.99
N ASP A 312 -16.49 15.98 42.56
CA ASP A 312 -15.89 14.72 42.11
C ASP A 312 -16.39 14.36 40.70
N ALA A 313 -17.70 14.45 40.48
CA ALA A 313 -18.30 14.24 39.17
C ALA A 313 -17.83 15.27 38.14
N PHE A 314 -17.58 16.53 38.51
CA PHE A 314 -17.05 17.56 37.62
C PHE A 314 -15.57 17.33 37.29
N ALA A 315 -14.75 16.97 38.28
CA ALA A 315 -13.35 16.61 38.11
C ALA A 315 -13.19 15.46 37.10
N GLN A 316 -14.08 14.47 37.16
CA GLN A 316 -14.11 13.34 36.24
C GLN A 316 -14.16 13.76 34.76
N TYR A 317 -14.91 14.82 34.41
CA TYR A 317 -14.94 15.32 33.01
C TYR A 317 -13.59 15.89 32.59
N SER A 318 -12.94 16.66 33.47
CA SER A 318 -11.64 17.27 33.19
C SER A 318 -10.55 16.21 33.07
N GLU A 319 -10.53 15.23 33.97
CA GLU A 319 -9.58 14.12 33.96
C GLU A 319 -9.74 13.25 32.72
N THR A 320 -10.98 12.86 32.39
CA THR A 320 -11.29 12.06 31.19
C THR A 320 -10.85 12.77 29.91
N MET A 321 -11.03 14.09 29.80
CA MET A 321 -10.52 14.89 28.67
C MET A 321 -8.99 15.04 28.67
N GLY A 322 -8.37 14.96 29.85
CA GLY A 322 -6.93 15.00 30.08
C GLY A 322 -6.22 13.69 29.74
N SER A 323 -6.93 12.56 29.79
CA SER A 323 -6.40 11.21 29.58
C SER A 323 -5.77 11.00 28.21
N TYR A 324 -4.82 10.07 28.17
CA TYR A 324 -4.07 9.63 26.98
C TYR A 324 -3.42 10.79 26.19
N PRO A 325 -2.39 11.46 26.76
CA PRO A 325 -1.72 12.64 26.19
C PRO A 325 -0.82 12.34 24.97
N TYR A 326 -1.35 11.64 23.97
CA TYR A 326 -0.63 11.17 22.79
C TYR A 326 -1.13 11.81 21.49
N ALA A 327 -0.29 11.80 20.46
CA ALA A 327 -0.64 12.27 19.12
C ALA A 327 -1.82 11.46 18.56
N SER A 328 -1.82 10.15 18.79
CA SER A 328 -2.93 9.24 18.50
C SER A 328 -2.84 8.03 19.42
N VAL A 329 -3.99 7.43 19.72
CA VAL A 329 -4.10 6.26 20.60
C VAL A 329 -4.81 5.19 19.81
N ASN A 330 -4.07 4.48 18.96
CA ASN A 330 -4.62 3.50 18.03
C ASN A 330 -5.64 4.05 17.01
N ALA A 331 -5.97 5.35 17.00
CA ALA A 331 -6.67 5.93 15.87
C ALA A 331 -5.76 5.98 14.64
N TYR A 332 -6.11 5.22 13.61
CA TYR A 332 -5.43 5.25 12.31
C TYR A 332 -5.82 6.53 11.56
N ASN A 333 -5.27 7.65 12.02
CA ASN A 333 -5.51 9.00 11.54
C ASN A 333 -4.25 9.61 10.91
N PHE A 334 -4.20 10.93 10.72
CA PHE A 334 -3.03 11.61 10.16
C PHE A 334 -1.74 11.31 10.92
N TRP A 335 -1.80 11.25 12.26
CA TRP A 335 -0.62 11.00 13.09
C TRP A 335 -0.10 9.58 12.92
N THR A 336 -0.98 8.58 12.86
CA THR A 336 -0.59 7.19 12.55
C THR A 336 -0.02 7.08 11.14
N MET A 337 -0.59 7.76 10.16
CA MET A 337 -0.09 7.77 8.77
C MET A 337 1.38 8.22 8.67
N ILE A 338 1.83 9.12 9.56
CA ILE A 338 3.22 9.60 9.61
C ILE A 338 4.08 8.87 10.67
N GLY A 339 3.61 7.73 11.18
CA GLY A 339 4.33 6.91 12.16
C GLY A 339 4.45 7.58 13.54
N ARG A 340 3.40 8.27 13.98
CA ARG A 340 3.31 8.96 15.29
C ARG A 340 2.22 8.41 16.20
N ASN A 341 1.69 7.21 15.94
CA ASN A 341 0.82 6.53 16.89
C ASN A 341 1.57 6.30 18.23
N TRP A 342 0.89 6.52 19.36
CA TRP A 342 1.46 6.51 20.71
C TRP A 342 2.66 7.44 20.96
N SER A 343 2.95 8.39 20.06
CA SER A 343 3.98 9.42 20.30
C SER A 343 3.44 10.50 21.23
N SER A 344 4.29 11.09 22.06
CA SER A 344 3.84 12.10 23.03
C SER A 344 3.28 13.32 22.30
N GLN A 345 2.15 13.87 22.75
CA GLN A 345 1.58 15.08 22.13
C GLN A 345 2.46 16.34 22.30
N THR A 346 3.48 16.26 23.15
CA THR A 346 4.45 17.33 23.42
C THR A 346 5.58 17.39 22.39
N GLU A 347 5.78 16.31 21.62
CA GLU A 347 6.71 16.28 20.49
C GLU A 347 6.30 17.27 19.40
N LYS A 348 7.27 17.68 18.58
CA LYS A 348 7.11 18.80 17.63
C LYS A 348 7.01 18.33 16.18
N LEU A 349 6.06 18.91 15.44
CA LEU A 349 5.99 18.88 13.98
C LEU A 349 6.18 20.31 13.47
N PHE A 350 7.15 20.54 12.58
CA PHE A 350 7.51 21.89 12.07
C PHE A 350 7.71 22.94 13.19
N GLY A 351 8.33 22.53 14.31
CA GLY A 351 8.63 23.42 15.45
C GLY A 351 7.50 23.61 16.46
N LEU A 352 6.26 23.17 16.18
CA LEU A 352 5.12 23.28 17.09
C LEU A 352 4.74 21.93 17.70
N PRO A 353 4.38 21.86 19.00
CA PRO A 353 3.89 20.63 19.63
C PRO A 353 2.64 20.07 18.94
N TYR A 354 2.48 18.74 18.87
CA TYR A 354 1.30 18.11 18.25
C TYR A 354 -0.02 18.57 18.88
N GLN A 355 -0.05 18.82 20.19
CA GLN A 355 -1.24 19.38 20.86
C GLN A 355 -1.68 20.73 20.28
N VAL A 356 -0.73 21.59 19.87
CA VAL A 356 -1.03 22.88 19.24
C VAL A 356 -1.62 22.66 17.86
N TRP A 357 -1.05 21.73 17.08
CA TRP A 357 -1.64 21.32 15.80
C TRP A 357 -3.06 20.77 15.94
N GLY A 358 -3.32 19.98 16.99
CA GLY A 358 -4.66 19.49 17.31
C GLY A 358 -5.65 20.62 17.59
N MET A 359 -5.27 21.58 18.44
CA MET A 359 -6.09 22.77 18.74
C MET A 359 -6.38 23.61 17.49
N LEU A 360 -5.36 23.88 16.67
CA LEU A 360 -5.52 24.60 15.41
C LEU A 360 -6.45 23.85 14.44
N SER A 361 -6.38 22.53 14.41
CA SER A 361 -7.24 21.68 13.57
C SER A 361 -8.69 21.73 14.01
N ILE A 362 -8.97 21.72 15.32
CA ILE A 362 -10.33 21.89 15.86
C ILE A 362 -10.87 23.28 15.48
N ALA A 363 -10.10 24.35 15.71
CA ALA A 363 -10.52 25.70 15.37
C ALA A 363 -10.80 25.86 13.87
N ALA A 364 -9.90 25.35 13.01
CA ALA A 364 -10.09 25.34 11.56
C ALA A 364 -11.32 24.53 11.15
N THR A 365 -11.60 23.41 11.81
CA THR A 365 -12.79 22.58 11.56
C THR A 365 -14.07 23.33 11.88
N VAL A 366 -14.13 24.04 13.01
CA VAL A 366 -15.30 24.85 13.40
C VAL A 366 -15.51 25.97 12.37
N VAL A 367 -14.47 26.73 12.04
CA VAL A 367 -14.58 27.82 11.05
C VAL A 367 -15.00 27.28 9.68
N PHE A 368 -14.35 26.24 9.19
CA PHE A 368 -14.68 25.63 7.89
C PHE A 368 -16.11 25.10 7.87
N SER A 369 -16.52 24.34 8.89
CA SER A 369 -17.87 23.79 8.98
C SER A 369 -18.93 24.88 9.07
N ALA A 370 -18.69 26.00 9.77
CA ALA A 370 -19.59 27.15 9.81
C ALA A 370 -19.75 27.77 8.41
N VAL A 371 -18.65 28.01 7.70
CA VAL A 371 -18.69 28.58 6.33
C VAL A 371 -19.51 27.68 5.39
N ILE A 372 -19.31 26.36 5.44
CA ILE A 372 -20.07 25.42 4.63
C ILE A 372 -21.55 25.41 5.05
N HIS A 373 -21.81 25.35 6.36
CA HIS A 373 -23.16 25.24 6.90
C HIS A 373 -24.05 26.43 6.52
N PHE A 374 -23.55 27.65 6.70
CA PHE A 374 -24.32 28.87 6.44
C PHE A 374 -24.36 29.26 4.96
N LYS A 375 -23.43 28.76 4.13
CA LYS A 375 -23.56 28.84 2.66
C LYS A 375 -24.55 27.83 2.09
N SER A 376 -24.76 26.71 2.80
CA SER A 376 -25.67 25.65 2.36
C SER A 376 -27.13 26.11 2.39
N LYS A 377 -27.80 26.00 1.23
CA LYS A 377 -29.25 26.21 1.12
C LYS A 377 -30.08 24.95 1.38
N ASP A 378 -29.45 23.78 1.47
CA ASP A 378 -30.15 22.56 1.84
C ASP A 378 -30.60 22.65 3.31
N ARG A 379 -31.91 22.48 3.54
CA ARG A 379 -32.51 22.60 4.87
C ARG A 379 -32.60 21.27 5.62
N HIS A 380 -32.42 20.13 4.95
CA HIS A 380 -32.72 18.82 5.53
C HIS A 380 -31.49 17.95 5.80
N SER A 381 -30.49 17.92 4.92
CA SER A 381 -29.30 17.07 5.11
C SER A 381 -28.11 17.78 5.77
N LYS A 382 -28.08 19.12 5.73
CA LYS A 382 -26.93 19.92 6.20
C LYS A 382 -26.53 19.68 7.66
N TYR A 383 -27.46 19.47 8.59
CA TYR A 383 -27.11 19.26 10.01
C TYR A 383 -26.41 17.92 10.20
N TYR A 384 -26.93 16.85 9.60
CA TYR A 384 -26.30 15.53 9.62
C TYR A 384 -24.92 15.55 8.96
N PHE A 385 -24.81 16.20 7.79
CA PHE A 385 -23.54 16.23 7.06
C PHE A 385 -22.48 17.07 7.78
N THR A 386 -22.87 18.22 8.34
CA THR A 386 -21.94 19.07 9.10
C THR A 386 -21.46 18.35 10.35
N ALA A 387 -22.35 17.64 11.06
CA ALA A 387 -21.98 16.82 12.21
C ALA A 387 -21.00 15.70 11.82
N ALA A 388 -21.26 14.97 10.73
CA ALA A 388 -20.35 13.94 10.23
C ALA A 388 -18.98 14.51 9.82
N LEU A 389 -18.98 15.66 9.16
CA LEU A 389 -17.76 16.36 8.74
C LEU A 389 -16.91 16.76 9.95
N ILE A 390 -17.52 17.37 10.97
CA ILE A 390 -16.79 17.83 12.17
C ILE A 390 -16.11 16.65 12.88
N VAL A 391 -16.86 15.59 13.21
CA VAL A 391 -16.27 14.45 13.94
C VAL A 391 -15.19 13.75 13.11
N THR A 392 -15.35 13.66 11.78
CA THR A 392 -14.32 13.07 10.91
C THR A 392 -13.07 13.95 10.84
N CYS A 393 -13.20 15.27 10.73
CA CYS A 393 -12.07 16.19 10.78
C CYS A 393 -11.32 16.10 12.11
N VAL A 394 -12.04 16.14 13.23
CA VAL A 394 -11.46 16.06 14.58
C VAL A 394 -10.75 14.73 14.77
N PHE A 395 -11.40 13.61 14.45
CA PHE A 395 -10.78 12.28 14.51
C PHE A 395 -9.50 12.18 13.69
N THR A 396 -9.51 12.76 12.48
CA THR A 396 -8.41 12.58 11.52
C THR A 396 -7.22 13.48 11.81
N LEU A 397 -7.44 14.71 12.30
CA LEU A 397 -6.41 15.76 12.40
C LEU A 397 -6.06 16.14 13.85
N SER A 398 -6.96 15.94 14.82
CA SER A 398 -6.69 16.24 16.22
C SER A 398 -5.82 15.19 16.89
N VAL A 399 -5.29 15.52 18.06
CA VAL A 399 -4.60 14.59 18.97
C VAL A 399 -5.58 13.93 19.96
N ARG A 400 -5.11 12.94 20.73
CA ARG A 400 -5.89 12.19 21.75
C ARG A 400 -7.12 11.45 21.19
N MET A 401 -6.99 10.91 19.99
CA MET A 401 -8.07 10.18 19.32
C MET A 401 -7.89 8.66 19.47
N HIS A 402 -9.00 7.96 19.72
CA HIS A 402 -9.08 6.49 19.70
C HIS A 402 -9.76 5.95 18.45
N GLU A 403 -9.44 4.71 18.08
CA GLU A 403 -9.83 4.01 16.85
C GLU A 403 -11.32 4.04 16.51
N ARG A 404 -12.17 4.12 17.54
CA ARG A 404 -13.64 4.10 17.46
C ARG A 404 -14.31 5.48 17.45
N TYR A 405 -13.58 6.57 17.72
CA TYR A 405 -14.19 7.90 17.88
C TYR A 405 -14.86 8.45 16.61
N VAL A 406 -14.60 7.86 15.45
CA VAL A 406 -15.26 8.20 14.18
C VAL A 406 -16.65 7.55 14.01
N TYR A 407 -17.03 6.61 14.87
CA TYR A 407 -18.29 5.86 14.83
C TYR A 407 -19.53 6.75 14.56
N PRO A 408 -19.74 7.91 15.23
CA PRO A 408 -20.95 8.71 15.02
C PRO A 408 -21.14 9.18 13.57
N ALA A 409 -20.05 9.38 12.83
CA ALA A 409 -20.13 9.79 11.43
C ALA A 409 -20.79 8.73 10.53
N LEU A 410 -20.76 7.45 10.89
CA LEU A 410 -21.44 6.39 10.13
C LEU A 410 -22.95 6.63 10.09
N ALA A 411 -23.57 6.82 11.25
CA ALA A 411 -25.00 7.12 11.35
C ALA A 411 -25.35 8.45 10.67
N LEU A 412 -24.54 9.49 10.90
CA LEU A 412 -24.77 10.84 10.38
C LEU A 412 -24.63 10.92 8.85
N LEU A 413 -23.67 10.22 8.24
CA LEU A 413 -23.55 10.16 6.77
C LEU A 413 -24.72 9.39 6.14
N LEU A 414 -25.19 8.32 6.78
CA LEU A 414 -26.34 7.58 6.27
C LEU A 414 -27.63 8.40 6.38
N LEU A 415 -27.80 9.18 7.45
CA LEU A 415 -28.87 10.18 7.57
C LEU A 415 -28.75 11.32 6.55
N SER A 416 -27.53 11.77 6.26
CA SER A 416 -27.28 12.76 5.22
C SER A 416 -27.75 12.24 3.86
N TYR A 417 -27.45 10.98 3.54
CA TYR A 417 -27.96 10.31 2.36
C TYR A 417 -29.49 10.10 2.40
N ALA A 418 -30.05 9.71 3.54
CA ALA A 418 -31.49 9.55 3.71
C ALA A 418 -32.26 10.84 3.42
N ALA A 419 -31.72 11.98 3.87
CA ALA A 419 -32.28 13.30 3.63
C ALA A 419 -31.99 13.83 2.21
N ARG A 420 -30.86 13.43 1.61
CA ARG A 420 -30.41 13.84 0.28
C ARG A 420 -29.79 12.65 -0.48
N PRO A 421 -30.59 11.83 -1.20
CA PRO A 421 -30.17 10.54 -1.79
C PRO A 421 -29.18 10.65 -2.97
N ARG A 422 -27.97 11.16 -2.72
CA ARG A 422 -26.90 11.32 -3.72
C ARG A 422 -25.90 10.19 -3.64
N LYS A 423 -25.49 9.68 -4.81
CA LYS A 423 -24.47 8.62 -4.91
C LYS A 423 -23.21 8.96 -4.14
N LYS A 424 -22.77 10.21 -4.25
CA LYS A 424 -21.52 10.69 -3.66
C LYS A 424 -21.49 10.58 -2.13
N LEU A 425 -22.61 10.88 -1.46
CA LEU A 425 -22.77 10.77 0.00
C LEU A 425 -22.76 9.31 0.44
N TYR A 426 -23.43 8.44 -0.30
CA TYR A 426 -23.42 7.01 -0.02
C TYR A 426 -22.02 6.38 -0.19
N LEU A 427 -21.24 6.83 -1.17
CA LEU A 427 -19.84 6.43 -1.31
C LEU A 427 -18.99 6.89 -0.12
N ALA A 428 -19.24 8.10 0.42
CA ALA A 428 -18.53 8.56 1.61
C ALA A 428 -18.82 7.67 2.82
N TYR A 429 -20.08 7.24 3.00
CA TYR A 429 -20.45 6.25 4.02
C TYR A 429 -19.69 4.93 3.84
N ILE A 430 -19.64 4.37 2.63
CA ILE A 430 -18.92 3.10 2.37
C ILE A 430 -17.44 3.22 2.73
N PHE A 431 -16.76 4.27 2.26
CA PHE A 431 -15.33 4.40 2.50
C PHE A 431 -15.01 4.65 3.98
N LEU A 432 -15.87 5.40 4.69
CA LEU A 432 -15.69 5.62 6.12
C LEU A 432 -15.96 4.35 6.92
N ALA A 433 -17.03 3.60 6.60
CA ALA A 433 -17.34 2.32 7.23
C ALA A 433 -16.20 1.30 7.06
N LEU A 434 -15.62 1.27 5.86
CA LEU A 434 -14.45 0.45 5.54
C LEU A 434 -13.23 0.83 6.40
N GLY A 435 -12.83 2.10 6.39
CA GLY A 435 -11.66 2.55 7.15
C GLY A 435 -11.84 2.39 8.65
N SER A 436 -13.05 2.69 9.16
CA SER A 436 -13.41 2.53 10.57
C SER A 436 -13.36 1.07 11.01
N PHE A 437 -13.89 0.13 10.20
CA PHE A 437 -13.80 -1.30 10.48
C PHE A 437 -12.35 -1.80 10.47
N CYS A 438 -11.54 -1.45 9.45
CA CYS A 438 -10.14 -1.85 9.41
C CYS A 438 -9.36 -1.40 10.63
N ASN A 439 -9.61 -0.16 11.07
CA ASN A 439 -8.97 0.43 12.25
C ASN A 439 -9.32 -0.36 13.51
N MET A 440 -10.61 -0.50 13.82
CA MET A 440 -11.06 -1.24 15.01
C MET A 440 -10.68 -2.73 14.94
N ALA A 441 -10.92 -3.42 13.83
CA ALA A 441 -10.65 -4.85 13.74
C ALA A 441 -9.17 -5.18 13.95
N HIS A 442 -8.25 -4.34 13.45
CA HIS A 442 -6.83 -4.58 13.66
C HIS A 442 -6.42 -4.35 15.12
N VAL A 443 -6.92 -3.30 15.76
CA VAL A 443 -6.65 -3.04 17.18
C VAL A 443 -7.22 -4.15 18.07
N MET A 444 -8.41 -4.67 17.75
CA MET A 444 -9.02 -5.73 18.54
C MET A 444 -8.29 -7.08 18.43
N ILE A 445 -7.75 -7.40 17.24
CA ILE A 445 -7.28 -8.75 16.91
C ILE A 445 -5.75 -8.86 16.93
N TYR A 446 -5.04 -7.83 16.48
CA TYR A 446 -3.59 -7.89 16.20
C TYR A 446 -2.73 -6.93 17.02
N TYR A 447 -3.33 -5.92 17.67
CA TYR A 447 -2.53 -4.98 18.46
C TYR A 447 -1.93 -5.69 19.68
N ASP A 448 -0.60 -5.72 19.71
CA ASP A 448 0.20 -6.20 20.82
C ASP A 448 0.99 -5.02 21.41
N PRO A 449 0.68 -4.57 22.64
CA PRO A 449 1.40 -3.48 23.28
C PRO A 449 2.88 -3.79 23.56
N GLN A 450 3.28 -5.07 23.64
CA GLN A 450 4.67 -5.46 23.91
C GLN A 450 5.56 -5.39 22.65
N ASN A 451 4.98 -5.64 21.48
CA ASN A 451 5.69 -5.70 20.19
C ASN A 451 5.22 -4.63 19.20
N PHE A 452 4.72 -3.50 19.70
CA PHE A 452 4.12 -2.45 18.90
C PHE A 452 5.13 -1.75 17.97
N ASP A 453 4.95 -1.88 16.65
CA ASP A 453 5.71 -1.16 15.64
C ASP A 453 4.94 0.06 15.11
N ARG A 454 5.47 1.27 15.38
CA ARG A 454 4.92 2.54 14.89
C ARG A 454 4.93 2.66 13.37
N MET A 455 5.78 1.89 12.69
CA MET A 455 5.95 1.87 11.24
C MET A 455 5.29 0.64 10.59
N GLU A 456 4.43 -0.08 11.32
CA GLU A 456 3.66 -1.18 10.76
C GLU A 456 2.82 -0.68 9.58
N ALA A 457 2.90 -1.43 8.48
CA ALA A 457 2.33 -1.02 7.21
C ALA A 457 0.80 -0.89 7.25
N PHE A 458 0.10 -1.83 7.91
CA PHE A 458 -1.36 -1.87 7.93
C PHE A 458 -2.02 -0.67 8.65
N PRO A 459 -1.58 -0.27 9.86
CA PRO A 459 -2.02 0.98 10.50
C PRO A 459 -1.80 2.22 9.62
N ILE A 460 -0.62 2.33 9.00
CA ILE A 460 -0.28 3.45 8.11
C ILE A 460 -1.24 3.50 6.91
N TYR A 461 -1.52 2.39 6.23
CA TYR A 461 -2.43 2.38 5.08
C TYR A 461 -3.87 2.70 5.46
N THR A 462 -4.32 2.17 6.59
CA THR A 462 -5.66 2.49 7.09
C THR A 462 -5.77 3.99 7.41
N GLY A 463 -4.70 4.57 7.97
CA GLY A 463 -4.54 6.02 8.15
C GLY A 463 -4.62 6.81 6.84
N MET A 464 -3.88 6.39 5.81
CA MET A 464 -3.95 7.01 4.48
C MET A 464 -5.36 6.95 3.88
N VAL A 465 -6.06 5.82 4.03
CA VAL A 465 -7.44 5.66 3.57
C VAL A 465 -8.37 6.63 4.30
N LEU A 466 -8.30 6.73 5.63
CA LEU A 466 -9.14 7.63 6.41
C LEU A 466 -8.86 9.12 6.13
N VAL A 467 -7.59 9.49 5.90
CA VAL A 467 -7.23 10.83 5.40
C VAL A 467 -7.81 11.08 4.00
N ALA A 468 -7.76 10.11 3.09
CA ALA A 468 -8.37 10.24 1.76
C ALA A 468 -9.91 10.37 1.84
N VAL A 469 -10.56 9.69 2.79
CA VAL A 469 -11.99 9.84 3.07
C VAL A 469 -12.30 11.25 3.57
N LEU A 470 -11.49 11.81 4.46
CA LEU A 470 -11.63 13.20 4.90
C LEU A 470 -11.51 14.16 3.70
N VAL A 471 -10.49 14.00 2.84
CA VAL A 471 -10.32 14.84 1.65
C VAL A 471 -11.55 14.75 0.73
N TYR A 472 -12.12 13.54 0.58
CA TYR A 472 -13.35 13.35 -0.17
C TYR A 472 -14.55 14.05 0.48
N LEU A 473 -14.70 13.99 1.81
CA LEU A 473 -15.76 14.71 2.53
C LEU A 473 -15.62 16.23 2.39
N VAL A 474 -14.41 16.79 2.47
CA VAL A 474 -14.14 18.21 2.21
C VAL A 474 -14.51 18.58 0.78
N TYR A 475 -14.19 17.73 -0.20
CA TYR A 475 -14.63 17.91 -1.59
C TYR A 475 -16.17 17.91 -1.71
N LEU A 476 -16.89 17.03 -1.01
CA LEU A 476 -18.35 17.03 -1.00
C LEU A 476 -18.92 18.28 -0.30
N ALA A 477 -18.31 18.73 0.78
CA ALA A 477 -18.70 19.95 1.48
C ALA A 477 -18.66 21.16 0.54
N VAL A 478 -17.57 21.32 -0.22
CA VAL A 478 -17.41 22.44 -1.15
C VAL A 478 -18.31 22.30 -2.39
N THR A 479 -18.39 21.11 -2.98
CA THR A 479 -19.08 20.91 -4.27
C THR A 479 -20.59 20.70 -4.16
N GLU A 480 -21.06 20.02 -3.11
CA GLU A 480 -22.48 19.68 -2.95
C GLU A 480 -23.21 20.58 -1.94
N TYR A 481 -22.52 21.18 -0.97
CA TYR A 481 -23.15 22.02 0.07
C TYR A 481 -22.85 23.52 -0.07
N ALA A 482 -21.63 23.93 -0.45
CA ALA A 482 -21.31 25.36 -0.56
C ALA A 482 -21.85 26.03 -1.85
N GLY A 483 -22.18 25.26 -2.89
CA GLY A 483 -22.67 25.78 -4.18
C GLY A 483 -24.19 26.00 -4.21
N TYR A 484 -24.64 27.02 -4.96
CA TYR A 484 -26.08 27.24 -5.20
C TYR A 484 -26.61 26.28 -6.28
N VAL A 485 -27.66 25.54 -5.94
CA VAL A 485 -28.44 24.69 -6.85
C VAL A 485 -29.91 24.99 -6.56
N SER A 486 -30.73 25.25 -7.59
CA SER A 486 -32.17 25.46 -7.38
C SER A 486 -32.86 24.16 -6.95
N ASP A 487 -34.00 24.23 -6.26
CA ASP A 487 -34.75 23.02 -5.84
C ASP A 487 -35.12 22.12 -7.04
N SER A 488 -35.38 22.73 -8.21
CA SER A 488 -35.63 22.02 -9.47
C SER A 488 -34.40 21.27 -9.99
N GLU A 489 -33.22 21.89 -9.92
CA GLU A 489 -31.96 21.28 -10.35
C GLU A 489 -31.51 20.20 -9.36
N GLU A 490 -31.76 20.39 -8.07
CA GLU A 490 -31.50 19.41 -7.02
C GLU A 490 -32.37 18.15 -7.22
N SER A 491 -33.66 18.35 -7.51
CA SER A 491 -34.58 17.27 -7.84
C SER A 491 -34.13 16.48 -9.07
N MET A 492 -33.77 17.18 -10.16
CA MET A 492 -33.23 16.54 -11.38
C MET A 492 -31.96 15.74 -11.11
N LYS A 493 -31.05 16.23 -10.26
CA LYS A 493 -29.82 15.52 -9.91
C LYS A 493 -30.11 14.28 -9.06
N ILE A 494 -31.02 14.35 -8.09
CA ILE A 494 -31.45 13.19 -7.29
C ILE A 494 -32.07 12.13 -8.21
N THR A 495 -32.96 12.53 -9.12
CA THR A 495 -33.58 11.61 -10.09
C THR A 495 -32.56 11.04 -11.07
N GLY A 496 -31.60 11.84 -11.55
CA GLY A 496 -30.56 11.40 -12.48
C GLY A 496 -29.46 10.52 -11.86
N ASP A 497 -29.20 10.65 -10.55
CA ASP A 497 -28.34 9.74 -9.80
C ASP A 497 -29.06 8.43 -9.44
N ALA A 498 -30.38 8.49 -9.15
CA ALA A 498 -31.19 7.35 -8.74
C ALA A 498 -31.70 6.49 -9.90
N LEU A 499 -32.11 7.11 -11.01
CA LEU A 499 -32.45 6.39 -12.23
C LEU A 499 -31.20 6.28 -13.10
N PRO A 500 -30.80 5.09 -13.57
CA PRO A 500 -29.79 5.02 -14.61
C PRO A 500 -30.33 5.80 -15.80
N LEU A 501 -29.79 7.01 -16.03
CA LEU A 501 -30.01 7.72 -17.27
C LEU A 501 -29.80 6.70 -18.39
N PRO A 502 -30.73 6.60 -19.37
CA PRO A 502 -30.39 5.89 -20.59
C PRO A 502 -29.09 6.54 -21.04
N LYS A 503 -28.01 5.76 -21.03
CA LYS A 503 -26.70 6.27 -21.43
C LYS A 503 -26.98 6.92 -22.78
N LYS A 504 -26.86 8.25 -22.85
CA LYS A 504 -26.59 8.89 -24.13
C LYS A 504 -25.32 8.18 -24.56
N ASP A 505 -25.48 7.22 -25.46
CA ASP A 505 -24.40 6.68 -26.24
C ASP A 505 -23.84 7.91 -26.95
N LYS A 506 -22.93 8.62 -26.29
CA LYS A 506 -21.93 9.38 -27.02
C LYS A 506 -21.24 8.29 -27.80
N GLU A 507 -21.68 8.14 -29.05
CA GLU A 507 -21.13 7.25 -30.07
C GLU A 507 -19.68 7.65 -30.29
N ARG A 508 -18.83 7.36 -29.32
CA ARG A 508 -17.39 7.27 -29.50
C ARG A 508 -17.23 6.05 -30.39
N ASN A 509 -16.79 6.22 -31.63
CA ASN A 509 -16.39 5.16 -32.57
C ASN A 509 -15.97 3.88 -31.82
N ILE A 510 -16.94 2.97 -31.66
CA ILE A 510 -16.78 1.79 -30.81
C ILE A 510 -15.83 0.83 -31.53
N ILE A 511 -16.03 0.69 -32.85
CA ILE A 511 -15.16 -0.02 -33.78
C ILE A 511 -13.90 0.79 -34.03
N ARG A 512 -12.74 0.13 -33.91
CA ARG A 512 -11.44 0.76 -34.05
C ARG A 512 -10.62 0.10 -35.14
N THR A 513 -10.03 0.95 -35.96
CA THR A 513 -8.99 0.58 -36.90
C THR A 513 -7.65 0.42 -36.18
N SER A 514 -6.77 -0.36 -36.80
CA SER A 514 -5.39 -0.53 -36.41
C SER A 514 -4.62 0.78 -36.52
N GLU A 515 -3.80 1.04 -35.52
CA GLU A 515 -2.97 2.24 -35.48
C GLU A 515 -1.75 2.05 -36.39
N VAL A 516 -1.58 2.94 -37.36
CA VAL A 516 -0.38 2.98 -38.20
C VAL A 516 0.69 3.75 -37.43
N PHE A 517 1.72 3.03 -37.01
CA PHE A 517 2.84 3.68 -36.33
C PHE A 517 3.71 4.46 -37.32
N PRO A 518 4.19 5.66 -36.94
CA PRO A 518 5.20 6.36 -37.72
C PRO A 518 6.44 5.48 -37.90
N LYS A 519 7.04 5.52 -39.11
CA LYS A 519 8.35 4.91 -39.34
C LYS A 519 9.40 5.60 -38.46
N LEU A 520 10.43 4.85 -38.05
CA LEU A 520 11.57 5.45 -37.38
C LEU A 520 12.26 6.41 -38.34
N VAL A 521 12.47 7.65 -37.90
CA VAL A 521 13.22 8.65 -38.67
C VAL A 521 14.70 8.55 -38.35
N LYS A 522 15.57 9.15 -39.17
CA LYS A 522 17.03 9.17 -38.96
C LYS A 522 17.41 9.56 -37.53
N TYR A 523 16.74 10.56 -36.95
CA TYR A 523 16.98 11.02 -35.59
C TYR A 523 16.63 9.98 -34.51
N ASP A 524 15.68 9.06 -34.74
CA ASP A 524 15.40 7.98 -33.79
C ASP A 524 16.59 7.03 -33.68
N PHE A 525 17.21 6.67 -34.82
CA PHE A 525 18.40 5.82 -34.84
C PHE A 525 19.59 6.53 -34.19
N ILE A 526 19.79 7.82 -34.47
CA ILE A 526 20.87 8.61 -33.86
C ILE A 526 20.68 8.70 -32.34
N CYS A 527 19.51 9.12 -31.86
CA CYS A 527 19.26 9.25 -30.42
C CYS A 527 19.45 7.91 -29.70
N MET A 528 18.88 6.84 -30.24
CA MET A 528 19.01 5.49 -29.66
C MET A 528 20.48 5.04 -29.65
N ALA A 529 21.21 5.17 -30.77
CA ALA A 529 22.61 4.78 -30.85
C ALA A 529 23.50 5.59 -29.90
N VAL A 530 23.32 6.92 -29.84
CA VAL A 530 24.11 7.80 -28.96
C VAL A 530 23.84 7.49 -27.49
N ILE A 531 22.57 7.41 -27.08
CA ILE A 531 22.22 7.10 -25.68
C ILE A 531 22.78 5.73 -25.28
N THR A 532 22.59 4.71 -26.13
CA THR A 532 23.10 3.36 -25.88
C THR A 532 24.61 3.31 -25.84
N LEU A 533 25.32 3.96 -26.77
CA LEU A 533 26.78 3.96 -26.83
C LEU A 533 27.39 4.69 -25.63
N VAL A 534 26.91 5.89 -25.31
CA VAL A 534 27.39 6.68 -24.17
C VAL A 534 27.17 5.90 -22.88
N TYR A 535 25.98 5.34 -22.69
CA TYR A 535 25.70 4.52 -21.50
C TYR A 535 26.56 3.25 -21.46
N ALA A 536 26.74 2.55 -22.59
CA ALA A 536 27.57 1.35 -22.65
C ALA A 536 29.02 1.62 -22.24
N VAL A 537 29.62 2.71 -22.74
CA VAL A 537 30.98 3.12 -22.33
C VAL A 537 31.05 3.32 -20.81
N ILE A 538 30.09 4.04 -20.24
CA ILE A 538 30.05 4.31 -18.79
C ILE A 538 29.78 3.02 -17.98
N ALA A 539 28.93 2.12 -18.48
CA ALA A 539 28.53 0.89 -17.80
C ALA A 539 29.64 -0.15 -17.75
N PHE A 540 30.38 -0.34 -18.85
CA PHE A 540 31.51 -1.28 -18.93
C PHE A 540 32.81 -0.74 -18.32
N THR A 541 32.89 0.55 -18.03
CA THR A 541 34.05 1.13 -17.33
C THR A 541 34.11 0.61 -15.89
N ASN A 542 35.30 0.21 -15.44
CA ASN A 542 35.57 -0.25 -14.07
C ASN A 542 34.63 -1.37 -13.58
N LEU A 543 34.27 -2.31 -14.45
CA LEU A 543 33.34 -3.39 -14.10
C LEU A 543 33.94 -4.44 -13.16
N GLY A 544 35.25 -4.64 -13.22
CA GLY A 544 35.99 -5.61 -12.41
C GLY A 544 37.31 -5.99 -13.08
N ASN A 545 38.17 -6.70 -12.37
CA ASN A 545 39.40 -7.27 -12.93
C ASN A 545 39.05 -8.38 -13.93
N LYS A 546 39.86 -8.49 -15.00
CA LYS A 546 39.70 -9.46 -16.08
C LYS A 546 40.45 -10.78 -15.84
N ALA A 547 41.08 -10.89 -14.67
CA ALA A 547 41.79 -12.07 -14.21
C ALA A 547 41.64 -12.15 -12.69
N ALA A 548 41.72 -13.37 -12.18
CA ALA A 548 41.68 -13.74 -10.78
C ALA A 548 42.37 -15.11 -10.66
N PRO A 549 42.83 -15.51 -9.46
CA PRO A 549 43.39 -16.84 -9.27
C PRO A 549 42.45 -17.95 -9.77
N ALA A 550 43.02 -18.95 -10.42
CA ALA A 550 42.36 -20.04 -11.12
C ALA A 550 43.04 -21.40 -10.91
N THR A 551 44.34 -21.45 -10.59
CA THR A 551 44.99 -22.70 -10.15
C THR A 551 44.52 -23.00 -8.73
N GLY A 552 44.51 -24.28 -8.33
CA GLY A 552 43.99 -24.63 -7.02
C GLY A 552 44.64 -25.85 -6.40
N TYR A 553 44.55 -25.91 -5.07
CA TYR A 553 45.01 -27.01 -4.22
C TYR A 553 43.89 -27.42 -3.25
N SER A 554 43.73 -28.73 -3.08
CA SER A 554 42.75 -29.32 -2.16
C SER A 554 43.48 -30.05 -1.05
N ALA A 555 43.46 -29.52 0.16
CA ALA A 555 44.05 -30.18 1.32
C ALA A 555 43.30 -31.49 1.65
N VAL A 556 42.01 -31.58 1.26
CA VAL A 556 41.22 -32.81 1.40
C VAL A 556 41.72 -33.91 0.47
N LYS A 557 42.01 -33.59 -0.81
CA LYS A 557 42.37 -34.60 -1.82
C LYS A 557 43.88 -34.86 -1.91
N GLN A 558 44.68 -33.83 -1.68
CA GLN A 558 46.14 -33.86 -1.88
C GLN A 558 46.92 -33.95 -0.55
N GLY A 559 46.23 -33.85 0.59
CA GLY A 559 46.84 -33.92 1.92
C GLY A 559 47.26 -32.56 2.48
N ALA A 560 47.74 -32.59 3.72
CA ALA A 560 48.13 -31.39 4.46
C ALA A 560 49.27 -30.62 3.76
N ILE A 561 49.21 -29.30 3.88
CA ILE A 561 50.20 -28.36 3.36
C ILE A 561 51.22 -28.10 4.47
N VAL A 562 52.50 -28.28 4.18
CA VAL A 562 53.61 -28.05 5.12
C VAL A 562 54.57 -27.05 4.50
N LEU A 563 54.51 -25.80 4.95
CA LEU A 563 55.32 -24.70 4.43
C LEU A 563 56.58 -24.54 5.28
N ASP A 564 57.74 -24.43 4.64
CA ASP A 564 59.03 -24.08 5.26
C ASP A 564 59.45 -22.70 4.74
N PHE A 565 59.57 -21.72 5.62
CA PHE A 565 60.03 -20.36 5.27
C PHE A 565 61.56 -20.24 5.19
N GLY A 566 62.30 -21.33 5.44
CA GLY A 566 63.76 -21.40 5.43
C GLY A 566 64.41 -20.80 6.68
N GLN A 567 63.73 -19.87 7.35
CA GLN A 567 64.11 -19.22 8.60
C GLN A 567 62.86 -18.94 9.45
N GLU A 568 63.07 -18.58 10.72
CA GLU A 568 61.98 -18.13 11.58
C GLU A 568 61.44 -16.78 11.07
N VAL A 569 60.13 -16.70 10.88
CA VAL A 569 59.42 -15.51 10.41
C VAL A 569 58.27 -15.15 11.36
N GLU A 570 57.87 -13.88 11.34
CA GLU A 570 56.69 -13.39 12.04
C GLU A 570 55.57 -13.16 11.02
N ILE A 571 54.53 -14.01 11.05
CA ILE A 571 53.36 -13.93 10.17
C ILE A 571 52.27 -13.17 10.93
N GLY A 572 51.89 -12.02 10.41
CA GLY A 572 50.81 -11.17 10.91
C GLY A 572 49.46 -11.40 10.22
N GLY A 573 49.46 -11.99 9.02
CA GLY A 573 48.25 -12.19 8.24
C GLY A 573 48.31 -13.38 7.29
N ILE A 574 47.19 -14.08 7.18
CA ILE A 574 46.93 -15.10 6.16
C ILE A 574 45.85 -14.58 5.23
N TRP A 575 46.19 -14.42 3.97
CA TRP A 575 45.27 -14.10 2.90
C TRP A 575 45.05 -15.33 2.04
N ASN A 576 43.80 -15.56 1.65
CA ASN A 576 43.46 -16.64 0.74
C ASN A 576 42.47 -16.17 -0.33
N PHE A 577 42.58 -16.73 -1.51
CA PHE A 577 41.55 -16.65 -2.53
C PHE A 577 40.89 -18.02 -2.68
N LEU A 578 39.58 -18.11 -2.44
CA LEU A 578 38.85 -19.38 -2.53
C LEU A 578 38.20 -19.60 -3.89
N GLY A 579 38.07 -20.87 -4.27
CA GLY A 579 37.30 -21.31 -5.42
C GLY A 579 35.82 -21.50 -5.06
N TYR A 580 35.23 -22.62 -5.44
CA TYR A 580 33.77 -22.82 -5.38
C TYR A 580 33.24 -23.27 -4.00
N GLN A 581 34.12 -23.61 -3.06
CA GLN A 581 33.74 -24.03 -1.71
C GLN A 581 33.71 -22.85 -0.74
N ASN A 582 32.54 -22.58 -0.15
CA ASN A 582 32.32 -21.46 0.75
C ASN A 582 32.54 -21.86 2.21
N ASN A 583 33.28 -21.05 2.95
CA ASN A 583 33.66 -21.22 4.35
C ASN A 583 34.29 -22.60 4.68
N PRO A 584 35.25 -23.11 3.86
CA PRO A 584 35.95 -24.35 4.20
C PRO A 584 36.75 -24.16 5.50
N LYS A 585 36.86 -25.25 6.27
CA LYS A 585 37.42 -25.26 7.63
C LYS A 585 38.77 -25.95 7.66
N TYR A 586 39.77 -25.32 8.26
CA TYR A 586 41.14 -25.84 8.34
C TYR A 586 41.68 -25.83 9.76
N VAL A 587 42.55 -26.78 10.06
CA VAL A 587 43.42 -26.78 11.24
C VAL A 587 44.76 -26.18 10.79
N VAL A 588 45.31 -25.27 11.60
CA VAL A 588 46.56 -24.59 11.30
C VAL A 588 47.46 -24.63 12.52
N SER A 589 48.69 -25.08 12.33
CA SER A 589 49.69 -25.18 13.40
C SER A 589 51.05 -24.68 12.91
N TYR A 590 51.91 -24.25 13.82
CA TYR A 590 53.25 -23.77 13.50
C TYR A 590 54.32 -24.31 14.45
N THR A 591 55.58 -24.26 14.03
CA THR A 591 56.75 -24.57 14.86
C THR A 591 58.03 -23.95 14.30
N SER A 592 59.04 -23.72 15.15
CA SER A 592 60.40 -23.37 14.69
C SER A 592 61.24 -24.62 14.41
N ASP A 593 60.86 -25.77 14.98
CA ASP A 593 61.56 -27.04 14.86
C ASP A 593 60.54 -28.21 14.90
N PRO A 594 60.35 -28.95 13.78
CA PRO A 594 59.41 -30.06 13.71
C PRO A 594 59.64 -31.15 14.77
N GLU A 595 60.85 -31.27 15.33
CA GLU A 595 61.17 -32.24 16.39
C GLU A 595 60.66 -31.80 17.77
N GLN A 596 60.39 -30.51 17.98
CA GLN A 596 59.94 -29.94 19.27
C GLN A 596 58.41 -29.91 19.40
N GLY A 597 57.67 -30.40 18.41
CA GLY A 597 56.20 -30.40 18.38
C GLY A 597 55.59 -29.19 17.68
N TRP A 598 54.26 -29.20 17.53
CA TRP A 598 53.49 -28.18 16.81
C TRP A 598 52.59 -27.40 17.76
N THR A 599 52.54 -26.08 17.61
CA THR A 599 51.60 -25.21 18.33
C THR A 599 50.40 -24.91 17.44
N GLU A 600 49.19 -25.20 17.92
CA GLU A 600 47.95 -24.93 17.17
C GLU A 600 47.60 -23.44 17.21
N VAL A 601 47.31 -22.87 16.04
CA VAL A 601 46.70 -21.53 15.86
C VAL A 601 45.19 -21.68 15.76
N PHE A 602 44.77 -22.65 14.95
CA PHE A 602 43.38 -23.03 14.75
C PHE A 602 43.28 -24.54 14.92
N SER A 603 42.41 -25.00 15.83
CA SER A 603 42.29 -26.40 16.23
C SER A 603 41.10 -27.09 15.57
N THR A 604 40.91 -28.38 15.85
CA THR A 604 39.72 -29.13 15.38
C THR A 604 38.42 -28.55 15.93
N GLU A 605 38.44 -28.08 17.18
CA GLU A 605 37.27 -27.49 17.87
C GLU A 605 37.01 -26.04 17.46
N GLN A 606 38.08 -25.30 17.15
CA GLN A 606 38.01 -23.91 16.66
C GLN A 606 38.80 -23.78 15.34
N PRO A 607 38.26 -24.32 14.23
CA PRO A 607 38.97 -24.32 12.97
C PRO A 607 38.97 -22.95 12.31
N TRP A 608 39.99 -22.71 11.49
CA TRP A 608 40.08 -21.54 10.63
C TRP A 608 38.92 -21.54 9.63
N ASP A 609 38.09 -20.50 9.66
CA ASP A 609 37.13 -20.22 8.59
C ASP A 609 37.82 -19.46 7.46
N ALA A 610 38.10 -20.14 6.35
CA ALA A 610 38.80 -19.49 5.25
C ALA A 610 37.96 -18.43 4.51
N GLY A 611 36.65 -18.34 4.77
CA GLY A 611 35.79 -17.28 4.28
C GLY A 611 35.08 -17.58 2.95
N SER A 612 34.83 -16.53 2.16
CA SER A 612 33.89 -16.59 1.02
C SER A 612 34.53 -16.95 -0.33
N VAL A 613 33.71 -17.49 -1.23
CA VAL A 613 34.09 -17.96 -2.58
C VAL A 613 34.44 -16.83 -3.56
N PHE A 614 35.40 -17.10 -4.44
CA PHE A 614 35.87 -16.19 -5.51
C PHE A 614 36.17 -14.79 -4.96
N ASN A 615 36.81 -14.77 -3.79
CA ASN A 615 37.05 -13.59 -2.99
C ASN A 615 38.39 -13.73 -2.26
N TRP A 616 39.13 -12.63 -2.17
CA TRP A 616 40.19 -12.47 -1.18
C TRP A 616 39.62 -12.39 0.24
N ASN A 617 40.04 -13.31 1.10
CA ASN A 617 39.71 -13.35 2.51
C ASN A 617 40.97 -13.06 3.33
N GLU A 618 40.82 -12.28 4.39
CA GLU A 618 41.90 -11.90 5.29
C GLU A 618 41.66 -12.54 6.65
N THR A 619 42.72 -13.05 7.27
CA THR A 619 42.71 -13.52 8.65
C THR A 619 43.97 -13.02 9.34
N GLY A 620 43.81 -12.14 10.33
CA GLY A 620 44.92 -11.71 11.19
C GLY A 620 45.35 -12.85 12.11
N VAL A 621 46.65 -13.04 12.25
CA VAL A 621 47.26 -14.08 13.10
C VAL A 621 48.52 -13.53 13.77
N GLU A 622 48.94 -14.14 14.87
CA GLU A 622 50.20 -13.82 15.54
C GLU A 622 51.04 -15.10 15.61
N ILE A 623 51.79 -15.38 14.54
CA ILE A 623 52.58 -16.61 14.42
C ILE A 623 54.06 -16.25 14.33
N LYS A 624 54.87 -16.91 15.17
CA LYS A 624 56.32 -16.84 15.11
C LYS A 624 56.90 -18.24 14.98
N GLY A 625 57.37 -18.58 13.79
CA GLY A 625 57.88 -19.92 13.50
C GLY A 625 58.51 -20.02 12.12
N ARG A 626 59.18 -21.15 11.86
CA ARG A 626 59.77 -21.46 10.55
C ARG A 626 58.84 -22.31 9.68
N TYR A 627 58.05 -23.18 10.30
CA TYR A 627 57.16 -24.11 9.63
C TYR A 627 55.70 -23.80 9.92
N LEU A 628 54.85 -23.94 8.89
CA LEU A 628 53.40 -23.85 9.00
C LEU A 628 52.75 -25.10 8.43
N TRP A 629 51.81 -25.68 9.16
CA TRP A 629 51.05 -26.87 8.78
C TRP A 629 49.58 -26.50 8.67
N ILE A 630 48.97 -26.75 7.50
CA ILE A 630 47.56 -26.49 7.22
C ILE A 630 46.91 -27.78 6.74
N ALA A 631 45.88 -28.24 7.43
CA ALA A 631 45.11 -29.42 7.04
C ALA A 631 43.61 -29.16 7.04
N ALA A 632 42.87 -29.88 6.21
CA ALA A 632 41.41 -29.81 6.25
C ALA A 632 40.90 -30.31 7.62
N ASN A 633 39.93 -29.59 8.20
CA ASN A 633 39.33 -30.01 9.45
C ASN A 633 38.53 -31.32 9.31
N THR A 634 38.40 -32.06 10.40
CA THR A 634 37.64 -33.31 10.45
C THR A 634 36.19 -33.06 10.00
N GLY A 635 35.73 -33.79 8.99
CA GLY A 635 34.38 -33.67 8.43
C GLY A 635 34.23 -32.74 7.22
N VAL A 636 35.31 -32.05 6.79
CA VAL A 636 35.30 -31.29 5.53
C VAL A 636 35.43 -32.25 4.35
N ALA A 637 34.35 -32.40 3.58
CA ALA A 637 34.30 -33.33 2.44
C ALA A 637 34.93 -32.76 1.16
N GLN A 638 34.96 -31.45 1.00
CA GLN A 638 35.52 -30.76 -0.16
C GLN A 638 36.09 -29.40 0.25
N ASP A 639 37.15 -28.99 -0.43
CA ASP A 639 37.79 -27.71 -0.24
C ASP A 639 38.35 -27.18 -1.57
N SER A 640 38.71 -25.89 -1.62
CA SER A 640 39.18 -25.25 -2.86
C SER A 640 39.91 -23.96 -2.55
N ILE A 641 41.19 -24.05 -2.17
CA ILE A 641 42.07 -22.88 -2.07
C ILE A 641 42.68 -22.65 -3.45
N LEU A 642 42.56 -21.44 -4.00
CA LEU A 642 43.17 -21.07 -5.27
C LEU A 642 44.51 -20.36 -5.08
N GLU A 643 44.64 -19.51 -4.06
CA GLU A 643 45.88 -18.78 -3.79
C GLU A 643 46.05 -18.52 -2.29
N LEU A 644 47.29 -18.55 -1.79
CA LEU A 644 47.65 -18.18 -0.41
C LEU A 644 48.71 -17.09 -0.40
N VAL A 645 48.49 -16.02 0.35
CA VAL A 645 49.50 -14.98 0.59
C VAL A 645 49.70 -14.84 2.10
N PHE A 646 50.94 -14.91 2.55
CA PHE A 646 51.29 -14.62 3.94
C PHE A 646 51.90 -13.22 4.02
N THR A 647 51.57 -12.49 5.07
CA THR A 647 52.15 -11.16 5.31
C THR A 647 52.72 -11.06 6.71
N ASP A 648 53.80 -10.29 6.86
CA ASP A 648 54.30 -9.88 8.18
C ASP A 648 53.35 -8.86 8.85
N ALA A 649 53.67 -8.44 10.08
CA ALA A 649 52.90 -7.43 10.81
C ALA A 649 52.88 -6.04 10.14
N SER A 650 53.80 -5.79 9.19
CA SER A 650 53.86 -4.56 8.41
C SER A 650 53.15 -4.67 7.05
N GLY A 651 52.58 -5.85 6.73
CA GLY A 651 51.90 -6.13 5.47
C GLY A 651 52.82 -6.53 4.31
N ASN A 652 54.11 -6.76 4.55
CA ASN A 652 55.02 -7.25 3.51
C ASN A 652 54.78 -8.73 3.23
N MET A 653 54.75 -9.11 1.96
CA MET A 653 54.53 -10.51 1.55
C MET A 653 55.70 -11.41 1.96
N LEU A 654 55.36 -12.58 2.51
CA LEU A 654 56.26 -13.65 2.88
C LEU A 654 56.03 -14.85 1.95
N LEU A 655 57.09 -15.31 1.28
CA LEU A 655 57.04 -16.47 0.39
C LEU A 655 57.77 -17.66 1.04
N PRO A 656 57.13 -18.84 1.18
CA PRO A 656 57.81 -20.04 1.65
C PRO A 656 58.97 -20.45 0.74
N ALA A 657 60.07 -20.94 1.33
CA ALA A 657 61.22 -21.45 0.60
C ALA A 657 60.87 -22.68 -0.25
N ASN A 658 59.89 -23.47 0.19
CA ASN A 658 59.34 -24.62 -0.53
C ASN A 658 58.06 -24.31 -1.32
N ALA A 659 57.79 -23.04 -1.67
CA ALA A 659 56.61 -22.66 -2.45
C ALA A 659 56.49 -23.43 -3.79
N SER A 660 57.62 -23.87 -4.38
CA SER A 660 57.63 -24.71 -5.58
C SER A 660 56.94 -26.06 -5.41
N ASP A 661 56.93 -26.62 -4.19
CA ASP A 661 56.29 -27.90 -3.89
C ASP A 661 54.76 -27.78 -3.87
N TYR A 662 54.28 -26.56 -3.59
CA TYR A 662 52.87 -26.17 -3.57
C TYR A 662 52.57 -25.14 -4.65
N ARG A 663 53.14 -25.33 -5.85
CA ARG A 663 53.11 -24.34 -6.95
C ARG A 663 51.73 -23.69 -7.15
N ASN A 664 50.65 -24.46 -7.20
CA ASN A 664 49.28 -23.98 -7.42
C ASN A 664 48.71 -23.07 -6.31
N LEU A 665 49.43 -22.86 -5.20
CA LEU A 665 49.03 -21.97 -4.11
C LEU A 665 49.79 -20.65 -4.10
N PHE A 666 50.82 -20.53 -4.94
CA PHE A 666 51.79 -19.42 -4.93
C PHE A 666 52.16 -18.94 -6.35
N ASP A 667 51.48 -19.42 -7.40
CA ASP A 667 51.83 -19.10 -8.79
C ASP A 667 51.05 -17.93 -9.40
N GLU A 668 50.06 -17.36 -8.70
CA GLU A 668 49.26 -16.23 -9.17
C GLU A 668 49.20 -15.06 -8.16
N GLN A 669 50.27 -14.90 -7.38
CA GLN A 669 50.46 -13.86 -6.36
C GLN A 669 50.28 -12.43 -6.90
N GLU A 670 50.50 -12.19 -8.20
CA GLU A 670 50.33 -10.88 -8.83
C GLU A 670 48.89 -10.34 -8.77
N PHE A 671 47.89 -11.18 -8.51
CA PHE A 671 46.50 -10.77 -8.34
C PHE A 671 46.19 -10.24 -6.94
N PHE A 672 47.10 -10.42 -5.99
CA PHE A 672 46.99 -9.85 -4.67
C PHE A 672 47.37 -8.36 -4.68
N THR A 673 46.53 -7.53 -4.06
CA THR A 673 46.73 -6.06 -4.05
C THR A 673 46.80 -5.49 -2.63
N GLY A 674 46.98 -6.35 -1.63
CA GLY A 674 46.98 -5.94 -0.22
C GLY A 674 45.60 -5.59 0.35
N ARG A 675 44.52 -5.69 -0.46
CA ARG A 675 43.15 -5.42 0.01
C ARG A 675 42.07 -6.11 -0.81
N LYS A 676 40.95 -6.40 -0.16
CA LYS A 676 39.69 -6.82 -0.80
C LYS A 676 38.95 -5.62 -1.39
N THR A 677 38.52 -5.72 -2.64
CA THR A 677 37.78 -4.68 -3.35
C THR A 677 36.64 -5.26 -4.17
N TYR A 678 35.71 -4.40 -4.59
CA TYR A 678 34.69 -4.80 -5.56
C TYR A 678 35.32 -5.26 -6.91
N LYS A 679 36.56 -4.87 -7.22
CA LYS A 679 37.21 -5.19 -8.50
C LYS A 679 37.86 -6.58 -8.53
N ASN A 680 38.30 -7.11 -7.39
CA ASN A 680 39.03 -8.38 -7.32
C ASN A 680 38.26 -9.48 -6.57
N SER A 681 37.06 -9.20 -6.09
CA SER A 681 36.28 -10.13 -5.27
C SER A 681 34.78 -10.07 -5.57
N THR A 682 34.09 -11.16 -5.24
CA THR A 682 32.64 -11.17 -5.05
C THR A 682 32.22 -10.28 -3.87
N TYR A 683 31.03 -9.70 -3.97
CA TYR A 683 30.37 -8.96 -2.90
C TYR A 683 28.85 -9.12 -3.03
N PHE A 684 28.12 -8.92 -1.92
CA PHE A 684 26.67 -9.09 -1.88
C PHE A 684 26.24 -10.43 -2.51
N ASP A 685 25.11 -10.47 -3.23
CA ASP A 685 24.54 -11.69 -3.83
C ASP A 685 25.37 -12.29 -4.99
N GLU A 686 26.54 -11.73 -5.35
CA GLU A 686 27.44 -12.36 -6.33
C GLU A 686 27.98 -13.70 -5.83
N ILE A 687 28.14 -13.84 -4.52
CA ILE A 687 28.58 -15.09 -3.87
C ILE A 687 27.65 -16.28 -4.18
N TYR A 688 26.39 -16.00 -4.51
CA TYR A 688 25.40 -17.02 -4.86
C TYR A 688 25.33 -17.22 -6.37
N HIS A 689 25.12 -16.15 -7.13
CA HIS A 689 24.81 -16.26 -8.55
C HIS A 689 26.04 -16.54 -9.43
N ALA A 690 27.17 -15.88 -9.16
CA ALA A 690 28.41 -16.14 -9.89
C ALA A 690 28.96 -17.53 -9.56
N ARG A 691 28.88 -17.93 -8.28
CA ARG A 691 29.18 -19.29 -7.84
C ARG A 691 28.34 -20.34 -8.57
N THR A 692 27.03 -20.18 -8.60
CA THR A 692 26.18 -21.16 -9.28
C THR A 692 26.35 -21.18 -10.79
N ALA A 693 26.73 -20.07 -11.41
CA ALA A 693 27.17 -20.07 -12.80
C ALA A 693 28.42 -20.97 -13.01
N TYR A 694 29.42 -20.88 -12.12
CA TYR A 694 30.57 -21.77 -12.12
C TYR A 694 30.15 -23.24 -11.90
N GLU A 695 29.27 -23.50 -10.94
CA GLU A 695 28.76 -24.86 -10.64
C GLU A 695 28.05 -25.49 -11.84
N MET A 696 27.22 -24.72 -12.56
CA MET A 696 26.55 -25.17 -13.78
C MET A 696 27.53 -25.54 -14.90
N ILE A 697 28.60 -24.76 -15.07
CA ILE A 697 29.65 -25.03 -16.08
C ILE A 697 30.39 -26.33 -15.78
N HIS A 698 30.65 -26.60 -14.50
CA HIS A 698 31.44 -27.74 -14.04
C HIS A 698 30.60 -28.95 -13.62
N HIS A 699 29.28 -28.93 -13.90
CA HIS A 699 28.35 -29.99 -13.51
C HIS A 699 28.34 -30.32 -12.01
N LEU A 700 28.60 -29.31 -11.17
CA LEU A 700 28.58 -29.41 -9.72
C LEU A 700 27.17 -29.18 -9.18
N TYR A 701 26.93 -29.59 -7.93
CA TYR A 701 25.71 -29.24 -7.20
C TYR A 701 25.50 -27.72 -7.21
N CYS A 702 24.33 -27.28 -7.65
CA CYS A 702 23.98 -25.87 -7.74
C CYS A 702 23.48 -25.35 -6.38
N TYR A 703 24.28 -24.52 -5.72
CA TYR A 703 23.99 -23.98 -4.41
C TYR A 703 22.77 -23.04 -4.42
N GLU A 704 22.74 -22.05 -5.32
CA GLU A 704 21.63 -21.12 -5.43
C GLU A 704 20.49 -21.77 -6.20
N ASN A 705 19.51 -22.30 -5.46
CA ASN A 705 18.34 -22.99 -6.00
C ASN A 705 17.02 -22.28 -5.69
N THR A 706 17.08 -21.10 -5.05
CA THR A 706 15.93 -20.29 -4.64
C THR A 706 15.29 -19.51 -5.79
N HIS A 707 15.96 -19.48 -6.94
CA HIS A 707 15.45 -18.85 -8.17
C HIS A 707 15.55 -19.74 -9.41
N PRO A 708 14.67 -19.53 -10.40
CA PRO A 708 14.76 -20.15 -11.72
C PRO A 708 16.15 -19.97 -12.39
N PRO A 709 16.61 -20.95 -13.17
CA PRO A 709 18.03 -21.05 -13.53
C PRO A 709 18.48 -20.15 -14.68
N LEU A 710 17.59 -19.64 -15.54
CA LEU A 710 18.00 -18.98 -16.80
C LEU A 710 18.86 -17.72 -16.58
N GLY A 711 18.61 -16.96 -15.52
CA GLY A 711 19.45 -15.81 -15.17
C GLY A 711 20.90 -16.22 -14.89
N LYS A 712 21.09 -17.33 -14.18
CA LYS A 712 22.40 -17.90 -13.85
C LYS A 712 23.08 -18.50 -15.08
N ILE A 713 22.31 -19.04 -16.02
CA ILE A 713 22.84 -19.49 -17.33
C ILE A 713 23.42 -18.31 -18.12
N PHE A 714 22.75 -17.15 -18.13
CA PHE A 714 23.33 -15.96 -18.77
C PHE A 714 24.62 -15.52 -18.10
N ILE A 715 24.72 -15.59 -16.77
CA ILE A 715 25.97 -15.31 -16.05
C ILE A 715 27.05 -16.33 -16.44
N ALA A 716 26.69 -17.61 -16.54
CA ALA A 716 27.60 -18.68 -16.98
C ALA A 716 28.17 -18.43 -18.39
N LEU A 717 27.39 -17.88 -19.31
CA LEU A 717 27.92 -17.46 -20.62
C LEU A 717 29.02 -16.39 -20.48
N GLY A 718 28.87 -15.44 -19.55
CA GLY A 718 29.90 -14.45 -19.26
C GLY A 718 31.18 -15.08 -18.72
N VAL A 719 31.04 -16.01 -17.78
CA VAL A 719 32.16 -16.77 -17.21
C VAL A 719 32.86 -17.63 -18.28
N LEU A 720 32.12 -18.27 -19.18
CA LEU A 720 32.69 -19.04 -20.30
C LEU A 720 33.48 -18.17 -21.29
N MET A 721 33.03 -16.94 -21.53
CA MET A 721 33.68 -16.03 -22.49
C MET A 721 34.92 -15.35 -21.92
N PHE A 722 34.93 -15.03 -20.62
CA PHE A 722 35.95 -14.14 -20.03
C PHE A 722 36.66 -14.73 -18.81
N GLY A 723 36.31 -15.94 -18.37
CA GLY A 723 36.84 -16.59 -17.17
C GLY A 723 36.03 -16.30 -15.89
N MET A 724 36.31 -17.07 -14.84
CA MET A 724 35.69 -16.91 -13.52
C MET A 724 36.37 -15.76 -12.75
N ASN A 725 36.11 -14.52 -13.19
CA ASN A 725 36.61 -13.30 -12.59
C ASN A 725 35.52 -12.20 -12.54
N PRO A 726 35.72 -11.13 -11.74
CA PRO A 726 34.75 -10.04 -11.58
C PRO A 726 34.22 -9.43 -12.87
N PHE A 727 35.08 -9.27 -13.89
CA PHE A 727 34.62 -8.79 -15.19
C PHE A 727 33.71 -9.81 -15.88
N GLY A 728 34.09 -11.09 -15.91
CA GLY A 728 33.38 -12.14 -16.62
C GLY A 728 31.97 -12.39 -16.12
N TRP A 729 31.78 -12.53 -14.81
CA TRP A 729 30.44 -12.78 -14.25
C TRP A 729 29.51 -11.55 -14.31
N ARG A 730 30.05 -10.32 -14.30
CA ARG A 730 29.25 -9.07 -14.42
C ARG A 730 28.93 -8.67 -15.87
N PHE A 731 29.69 -9.17 -16.84
CA PHE A 731 29.60 -8.74 -18.24
C PHE A 731 28.20 -8.89 -18.81
N MET A 732 27.57 -10.07 -18.64
CA MET A 732 26.28 -10.37 -19.25
C MET A 732 25.14 -9.56 -18.62
N GLY A 733 25.18 -9.32 -17.31
CA GLY A 733 24.25 -8.40 -16.66
C GLY A 733 24.36 -6.99 -17.24
N THR A 734 25.59 -6.49 -17.38
CA THR A 734 25.86 -5.14 -17.90
C THR A 734 25.39 -5.00 -19.35
N LEU A 735 25.69 -6.00 -20.19
CA LEU A 735 25.24 -6.05 -21.58
C LEU A 735 23.70 -6.01 -21.67
N PHE A 736 23.00 -6.78 -20.84
CA PHE A 736 21.54 -6.80 -20.86
C PHE A 736 20.93 -5.48 -20.38
N GLY A 737 21.56 -4.80 -19.41
CA GLY A 737 21.24 -3.42 -19.04
C GLY A 737 21.36 -2.45 -20.21
N VAL A 738 22.46 -2.53 -20.98
CA VAL A 738 22.65 -1.72 -22.20
C VAL A 738 21.57 -2.02 -23.25
N LEU A 739 21.20 -3.30 -23.43
CA LEU A 739 20.17 -3.74 -24.36
C LEU A 739 18.75 -3.32 -23.94
N MET A 740 18.51 -2.99 -22.67
CA MET A 740 17.22 -2.42 -22.24
C MET A 740 16.96 -1.09 -22.95
N LEU A 741 17.98 -0.27 -23.17
CA LEU A 741 17.83 1.09 -23.70
C LEU A 741 17.22 1.16 -25.11
N PRO A 742 17.67 0.40 -26.12
CA PRO A 742 17.04 0.42 -27.44
C PRO A 742 15.61 -0.14 -27.39
N ILE A 743 15.35 -1.22 -26.65
CA ILE A 743 13.99 -1.77 -26.54
C ILE A 743 13.07 -0.77 -25.83
N PHE A 744 13.56 -0.12 -24.77
CA PHE A 744 12.84 0.91 -24.04
C PHE A 744 12.57 2.15 -24.89
N TYR A 745 13.54 2.59 -25.70
CA TYR A 745 13.35 3.67 -26.68
C TYR A 745 12.25 3.32 -27.69
N LEU A 746 12.29 2.11 -28.25
CA LEU A 746 11.25 1.64 -29.17
C LEU A 746 9.88 1.63 -28.48
N PHE A 747 9.82 1.23 -27.21
CA PHE A 747 8.58 1.25 -26.44
C PHE A 747 8.06 2.66 -26.20
N ALA A 748 8.92 3.58 -25.75
CA ALA A 748 8.59 5.00 -25.63
C ALA A 748 8.16 5.58 -26.99
N LYS A 749 8.80 5.19 -28.09
CA LYS A 749 8.45 5.63 -29.45
C LYS A 749 7.10 5.12 -29.91
N ARG A 750 6.74 3.87 -29.65
CA ARG A 750 5.39 3.35 -29.95
C ARG A 750 4.32 4.03 -29.09
N LEU A 751 4.66 4.36 -27.85
CA LEU A 751 3.74 4.99 -26.90
C LEU A 751 3.50 6.47 -27.25
N PHE A 752 4.57 7.22 -27.51
CA PHE A 752 4.51 8.68 -27.69
C PHE A 752 4.47 9.14 -29.14
N GLN A 753 4.97 8.33 -30.08
CA GLN A 753 5.04 8.64 -31.52
C GLN A 753 5.90 9.86 -31.88
N GLU A 754 6.72 10.35 -30.95
CA GLU A 754 7.55 11.54 -31.14
C GLU A 754 8.97 11.30 -30.63
N THR A 755 9.95 11.63 -31.46
CA THR A 755 11.39 11.36 -31.18
C THR A 755 11.88 12.04 -29.93
N TRP A 756 11.53 13.32 -29.72
CA TRP A 756 12.10 14.11 -28.61
C TRP A 756 11.76 13.54 -27.23
N VAL A 757 10.49 13.16 -27.01
CA VAL A 757 10.04 12.65 -25.72
C VAL A 757 10.48 11.21 -25.52
N SER A 758 10.58 10.42 -26.60
CA SER A 758 11.20 9.09 -26.53
C SER A 758 12.66 9.20 -26.09
N ALA A 759 13.44 10.10 -26.68
CA ALA A 759 14.83 10.34 -26.30
C ALA A 759 14.97 10.80 -24.84
N VAL A 760 14.20 11.83 -24.43
CA VAL A 760 14.19 12.31 -23.04
C VAL A 760 13.84 11.20 -22.05
N THR A 761 12.81 10.42 -22.35
CA THR A 761 12.36 9.33 -21.48
C THR A 761 13.43 8.24 -21.36
N THR A 762 14.09 7.88 -22.47
CA THR A 762 15.19 6.91 -22.46
C THR A 762 16.41 7.44 -21.71
N VAL A 763 16.74 8.73 -21.80
CA VAL A 763 17.82 9.35 -20.99
C VAL A 763 17.51 9.24 -19.50
N LEU A 764 16.27 9.56 -19.09
CA LEU A 764 15.86 9.41 -17.68
C LEU A 764 16.02 7.98 -17.18
N PHE A 765 15.69 6.97 -18.00
CA PHE A 765 15.87 5.57 -17.64
C PHE A 765 17.34 5.15 -17.65
N ALA A 766 18.12 5.58 -18.65
CA ALA A 766 19.54 5.26 -18.76
C ALA A 766 20.34 5.74 -17.54
N PHE A 767 20.09 6.97 -17.10
CA PHE A 767 20.77 7.59 -15.96
C PHE A 767 19.97 7.51 -14.65
N ASP A 768 19.08 6.53 -14.54
CA ASP A 768 18.54 6.11 -13.25
C ASP A 768 19.61 5.35 -12.47
N PHE A 769 19.72 5.65 -11.17
CA PHE A 769 20.80 5.13 -10.32
C PHE A 769 20.68 3.61 -10.14
N MET A 770 19.46 3.09 -10.03
CA MET A 770 19.21 1.67 -9.84
C MET A 770 19.43 0.91 -11.14
N HIS A 771 19.02 1.46 -12.28
CA HIS A 771 19.36 0.89 -13.57
C HIS A 771 20.87 0.73 -13.72
N TYR A 772 21.66 1.73 -13.33
CA TYR A 772 23.11 1.63 -13.40
C TYR A 772 23.70 0.62 -12.40
N ALA A 773 23.41 0.76 -11.11
CA ALA A 773 24.00 -0.08 -10.07
C ALA A 773 23.58 -1.56 -10.19
N GLN A 774 22.28 -1.82 -10.44
CA GLN A 774 21.73 -3.17 -10.52
C GLN A 774 22.19 -3.93 -11.76
N THR A 775 22.48 -3.24 -12.87
CA THR A 775 22.92 -3.91 -14.11
C THR A 775 24.41 -4.27 -14.09
N ARG A 776 25.20 -3.66 -13.20
CA ARG A 776 26.66 -3.88 -13.09
C ARG A 776 27.07 -4.93 -12.06
N ILE A 777 26.15 -5.41 -11.24
CA ILE A 777 26.36 -6.52 -10.30
C ILE A 777 25.85 -7.83 -10.92
N SER A 778 26.50 -8.95 -10.63
CA SER A 778 26.09 -10.27 -11.11
C SER A 778 24.88 -10.84 -10.34
N THR A 779 23.72 -10.21 -10.53
CA THR A 779 22.42 -10.69 -10.03
C THR A 779 21.44 -10.94 -11.16
N ILE A 780 20.38 -11.69 -10.88
CA ILE A 780 19.42 -12.12 -11.91
C ILE A 780 18.34 -11.08 -12.26
N ASP A 781 18.25 -9.98 -11.52
CA ASP A 781 17.19 -8.95 -11.66
C ASP A 781 17.24 -8.21 -13.00
N VAL A 782 18.44 -8.07 -13.56
CA VAL A 782 18.65 -7.43 -14.87
C VAL A 782 18.02 -8.23 -16.02
N PHE A 783 18.16 -9.55 -16.00
CA PHE A 783 17.64 -10.40 -17.08
C PHE A 783 16.10 -10.38 -17.09
N VAL A 784 15.48 -10.61 -15.93
CA VAL A 784 14.01 -10.60 -15.83
C VAL A 784 13.42 -9.25 -16.23
N THR A 785 14.07 -8.13 -15.85
CA THR A 785 13.59 -6.78 -16.17
C THR A 785 13.60 -6.50 -17.68
N LEU A 786 14.65 -6.91 -18.40
CA LEU A 786 14.73 -6.73 -19.85
C LEU A 786 13.56 -7.42 -20.55
N PHE A 787 13.30 -8.67 -20.17
CA PHE A 787 12.25 -9.46 -20.79
C PHE A 787 10.84 -9.02 -20.38
N ILE A 788 10.66 -8.44 -19.18
CA ILE A 788 9.43 -7.73 -18.81
C ILE A 788 9.20 -6.53 -19.73
N ILE A 789 10.22 -5.68 -19.95
CA ILE A 789 10.10 -4.52 -20.86
C ILE A 789 9.72 -4.99 -22.26
N ALA A 790 10.37 -6.04 -22.77
CA ALA A 790 10.10 -6.60 -24.09
C ALA A 790 8.67 -7.18 -24.19
N ALA A 791 8.22 -7.94 -23.19
CA ALA A 791 6.87 -8.52 -23.17
C ALA A 791 5.79 -7.41 -23.19
N TYR A 792 5.96 -6.36 -22.39
CA TYR A 792 5.04 -5.22 -22.39
C TYR A 792 5.11 -4.40 -23.67
N TYR A 793 6.29 -4.23 -24.26
CA TYR A 793 6.44 -3.60 -25.57
C TYR A 793 5.63 -4.34 -26.65
N PHE A 794 5.80 -5.67 -26.73
CA PHE A 794 5.09 -6.47 -27.72
C PHE A 794 3.58 -6.54 -27.46
N MET A 795 3.15 -6.64 -26.19
CA MET A 795 1.74 -6.54 -25.82
C MET A 795 1.15 -5.18 -26.20
N TYR A 796 1.89 -4.09 -26.01
CA TYR A 796 1.46 -2.76 -26.44
C TYR A 796 1.26 -2.73 -27.96
N CYS A 797 2.22 -3.23 -28.74
CA CYS A 797 2.10 -3.37 -30.20
C CYS A 797 0.87 -4.18 -30.61
N TYR A 798 0.57 -5.28 -29.92
CA TYR A 798 -0.65 -6.06 -30.16
C TYR A 798 -1.92 -5.26 -29.87
N THR A 799 -2.00 -4.53 -28.74
CA THR A 799 -3.19 -3.75 -28.37
C THR A 799 -3.54 -2.64 -29.36
N ARG A 800 -2.57 -2.23 -30.20
CA ARG A 800 -2.75 -1.23 -31.25
C ARG A 800 -3.28 -1.80 -32.56
N LYS A 801 -3.31 -3.12 -32.71
CA LYS A 801 -3.87 -3.81 -33.87
C LYS A 801 -5.31 -4.25 -33.60
N SER A 802 -6.10 -4.29 -34.67
CA SER A 802 -7.45 -4.81 -34.72
C SER A 802 -7.43 -6.04 -35.62
N PHE A 803 -7.81 -7.20 -35.11
CA PHE A 803 -7.90 -8.38 -35.98
C PHE A 803 -9.04 -8.26 -37.01
N TYR A 804 -9.87 -7.21 -36.97
CA TYR A 804 -10.90 -6.98 -37.99
C TYR A 804 -10.35 -6.41 -39.29
N ASP A 805 -9.32 -5.56 -39.24
CA ASP A 805 -8.69 -4.95 -40.42
C ASP A 805 -7.27 -5.44 -40.69
N THR A 806 -6.71 -6.24 -39.79
CA THR A 806 -5.36 -6.79 -39.90
C THR A 806 -5.40 -8.31 -39.97
N SER A 807 -4.48 -8.90 -40.75
CA SER A 807 -4.35 -10.35 -40.85
C SER A 807 -4.00 -10.98 -39.49
N LEU A 808 -4.48 -12.19 -39.21
CA LEU A 808 -4.17 -12.87 -37.94
C LEU A 808 -2.66 -13.06 -37.78
N ARG A 809 -1.94 -13.37 -38.87
CA ARG A 809 -0.47 -13.50 -38.87
C ARG A 809 0.21 -12.25 -38.30
N ASP A 810 -0.19 -11.07 -38.77
CA ASP A 810 0.40 -9.81 -38.32
C ASP A 810 0.01 -9.44 -36.89
N THR A 811 -1.14 -9.92 -36.40
CA THR A 811 -1.50 -9.79 -34.98
C THR A 811 -0.78 -10.80 -34.10
N PHE A 812 -0.48 -11.99 -34.62
CA PHE A 812 0.15 -13.09 -33.89
C PHE A 812 1.65 -12.89 -33.70
N ILE A 813 2.35 -12.19 -34.60
CA ILE A 813 3.78 -11.88 -34.42
C ILE A 813 4.06 -11.15 -33.09
N PRO A 814 3.47 -9.96 -32.81
CA PRO A 814 3.71 -9.30 -31.52
C PRO A 814 3.15 -10.11 -30.35
N LEU A 815 2.02 -10.82 -30.53
CA LEU A 815 1.44 -11.61 -29.45
C LEU A 815 2.32 -12.83 -29.08
N GLY A 816 2.94 -13.49 -30.06
CA GLY A 816 3.83 -14.63 -29.87
C GLY A 816 5.17 -14.21 -29.28
N LEU A 817 5.75 -13.10 -29.76
CA LEU A 817 6.95 -12.51 -29.18
C LEU A 817 6.73 -12.07 -27.72
N CYS A 818 5.53 -11.56 -27.40
CA CYS A 818 5.14 -11.31 -26.01
C CYS A 818 5.14 -12.60 -25.18
N GLY A 819 4.57 -13.69 -25.69
CA GLY A 819 4.55 -14.99 -25.00
C GLY A 819 5.94 -15.59 -24.77
N ILE A 820 6.81 -15.52 -25.79
CA ILE A 820 8.21 -15.99 -25.70
C ILE A 820 8.98 -15.19 -24.65
N THR A 821 8.97 -13.86 -24.75
CA THR A 821 9.68 -12.99 -23.80
C THR A 821 9.13 -13.12 -22.38
N MET A 822 7.82 -13.32 -22.23
CA MET A 822 7.21 -13.68 -20.95
C MET A 822 7.79 -14.98 -20.39
N GLY A 823 7.86 -16.06 -21.20
CA GLY A 823 8.45 -17.33 -20.78
C GLY A 823 9.92 -17.22 -20.36
N ILE A 824 10.71 -16.44 -21.10
CA ILE A 824 12.10 -16.15 -20.74
C ILE A 824 12.18 -15.39 -19.40
N SER A 825 11.28 -14.43 -19.16
CA SER A 825 11.23 -13.70 -17.88
C SER A 825 10.94 -14.61 -16.68
N TRP A 826 10.01 -15.58 -16.84
CA TRP A 826 9.67 -16.54 -15.78
C TRP A 826 10.87 -17.40 -15.43
N ALA A 827 11.58 -17.89 -16.46
CA ALA A 827 12.75 -18.73 -16.31
C ALA A 827 13.94 -17.99 -15.68
N CYS A 828 13.91 -16.65 -15.61
CA CYS A 828 14.91 -15.86 -14.88
C CYS A 828 14.52 -15.66 -13.40
N LYS A 829 13.29 -15.20 -13.12
CA LYS A 829 12.82 -14.91 -11.75
C LYS A 829 11.28 -14.89 -11.69
N TRP A 830 10.69 -15.31 -10.58
CA TRP A 830 9.22 -15.31 -10.38
C TRP A 830 8.56 -13.92 -10.44
N THR A 831 9.33 -12.84 -10.34
CA THR A 831 8.83 -11.48 -10.62
C THR A 831 8.31 -11.33 -12.06
N GLY A 832 8.80 -12.15 -13.01
CA GLY A 832 8.22 -12.26 -14.35
C GLY A 832 6.77 -12.78 -14.36
N ILE A 833 6.38 -13.61 -13.39
CA ILE A 833 5.01 -14.12 -13.25
C ILE A 833 4.08 -13.00 -12.78
N TYR A 834 4.55 -12.14 -11.87
CA TYR A 834 3.82 -10.95 -11.43
C TYR A 834 3.51 -10.04 -12.62
N ALA A 835 4.51 -9.84 -13.48
CA ALA A 835 4.35 -9.08 -14.72
C ALA A 835 3.28 -9.66 -15.64
N SER A 836 3.14 -10.98 -15.71
CA SER A 836 2.13 -11.65 -16.54
C SER A 836 0.69 -11.40 -16.09
N ALA A 837 0.45 -11.12 -14.81
CA ALA A 837 -0.89 -10.75 -14.34
C ALA A 837 -1.38 -9.47 -15.05
N GLY A 838 -0.51 -8.46 -15.20
CA GLY A 838 -0.83 -7.25 -15.93
C GLY A 838 -1.02 -7.49 -17.44
N LEU A 839 -0.17 -8.33 -18.06
CA LEU A 839 -0.32 -8.73 -19.47
C LEU A 839 -1.67 -9.44 -19.71
N CYS A 840 -2.05 -10.34 -18.82
CA CYS A 840 -3.32 -11.08 -18.84
C CYS A 840 -4.51 -10.11 -18.79
N ILE A 841 -4.52 -9.18 -17.83
CA ILE A 841 -5.57 -8.16 -17.71
C ILE A 841 -5.65 -7.31 -18.99
N ILE A 842 -4.51 -6.84 -19.52
CA ILE A 842 -4.48 -6.03 -20.74
C ILE A 842 -5.00 -6.81 -21.96
N PHE A 843 -4.63 -8.09 -22.08
CA PHE A 843 -5.11 -8.97 -23.14
C PHE A 843 -6.63 -9.14 -23.07
N PHE A 844 -7.18 -9.51 -21.90
CA PHE A 844 -8.62 -9.73 -21.76
C PHE A 844 -9.42 -8.44 -21.89
N LEU A 845 -8.90 -7.29 -21.46
CA LEU A 845 -9.52 -5.99 -21.74
C LEU A 845 -9.56 -5.70 -23.24
N THR A 846 -8.52 -6.09 -23.97
CA THR A 846 -8.47 -5.97 -25.44
C THR A 846 -9.50 -6.90 -26.08
N MET A 847 -9.63 -8.15 -25.62
CA MET A 847 -10.64 -9.10 -26.11
C MET A 847 -12.06 -8.68 -25.80
N PHE A 848 -12.32 -8.18 -24.60
CA PHE A 848 -13.61 -7.61 -24.22
C PHE A 848 -13.98 -6.43 -25.12
N GLN A 849 -13.01 -5.60 -25.50
CA GLN A 849 -13.24 -4.53 -26.47
C GLN A 849 -13.64 -5.09 -27.84
N ARG A 850 -12.98 -6.14 -28.35
CA ARG A 850 -13.36 -6.78 -29.62
C ARG A 850 -14.78 -7.36 -29.57
N PHE A 851 -15.13 -8.00 -28.45
CA PHE A 851 -16.50 -8.46 -28.24
C PHE A 851 -17.52 -7.30 -28.25
N ARG A 852 -17.18 -6.14 -27.66
CA ARG A 852 -18.04 -4.94 -27.73
C ARG A 852 -18.20 -4.39 -29.14
N GLU A 853 -17.14 -4.44 -29.95
CA GLU A 853 -17.16 -4.06 -31.37
C GLU A 853 -18.08 -4.99 -32.16
N TYR A 854 -17.99 -6.31 -31.93
CA TYR A 854 -18.93 -7.30 -32.48
C TYR A 854 -20.38 -7.05 -32.05
N ARG A 855 -20.65 -6.81 -30.76
CA ARG A 855 -22.01 -6.49 -30.26
C ARG A 855 -22.56 -5.21 -30.85
N TYR A 856 -21.71 -4.23 -31.14
CA TYR A 856 -22.10 -3.00 -31.81
C TYR A 856 -22.43 -3.24 -33.29
N ALA A 857 -21.59 -4.02 -34.00
CA ALA A 857 -21.84 -4.41 -35.38
C ALA A 857 -23.17 -5.18 -35.54
N LEU A 858 -23.49 -6.10 -34.62
CA LEU A 858 -24.78 -6.82 -34.62
C LEU A 858 -26.02 -5.91 -34.57
N LYS A 859 -25.92 -4.73 -33.93
CA LYS A 859 -27.03 -3.78 -33.87
C LYS A 859 -27.19 -2.97 -35.17
N ARG A 860 -26.17 -2.96 -36.02
CA ARG A 860 -26.08 -2.16 -37.26
C ARG A 860 -25.40 -2.98 -38.35
N PRO A 861 -26.00 -4.09 -38.81
CA PRO A 861 -25.34 -5.04 -39.70
C PRO A 861 -24.89 -4.43 -41.03
N ASP A 862 -25.65 -3.47 -41.56
CA ASP A 862 -25.36 -2.79 -42.83
C ASP A 862 -24.48 -1.54 -42.67
N GLY A 863 -23.98 -1.28 -41.47
CA GLY A 863 -23.12 -0.13 -41.19
C GLY A 863 -21.66 -0.35 -41.60
N GLU A 864 -20.94 0.76 -41.71
CA GLU A 864 -19.49 0.79 -41.87
C GLU A 864 -18.90 1.79 -40.89
N THR A 865 -17.79 1.41 -40.24
CA THR A 865 -17.03 2.34 -39.38
C THR A 865 -15.56 2.29 -39.76
N GLY A 866 -15.02 3.42 -40.23
CA GLY A 866 -13.58 3.57 -40.51
C GLY A 866 -13.05 2.61 -41.58
N GLY A 867 -13.81 2.33 -42.64
CA GLY A 867 -13.41 1.39 -43.70
C GLY A 867 -13.71 -0.08 -43.39
N ILE A 868 -14.28 -0.40 -42.21
CA ILE A 868 -14.59 -1.77 -41.80
C ILE A 868 -16.09 -2.00 -41.87
N SER A 869 -16.51 -2.91 -42.75
CA SER A 869 -17.90 -3.38 -42.83
C SER A 869 -18.30 -4.11 -41.55
N HIS A 870 -19.44 -3.73 -40.96
CA HIS A 870 -19.96 -4.38 -39.76
C HIS A 870 -20.34 -5.84 -40.03
N ARG A 871 -20.78 -6.15 -41.25
CA ARG A 871 -21.04 -7.52 -41.68
C ARG A 871 -19.79 -8.40 -41.62
N SER A 872 -18.64 -7.88 -42.07
CA SER A 872 -17.35 -8.58 -41.98
C SER A 872 -16.95 -8.85 -40.52
N ILE A 873 -17.23 -7.93 -39.60
CA ILE A 873 -17.00 -8.12 -38.15
C ILE A 873 -17.85 -9.29 -37.63
N ILE A 874 -19.13 -9.34 -37.99
CA ILE A 874 -20.07 -10.37 -37.54
C ILE A 874 -19.62 -11.76 -38.01
N GLU A 875 -19.29 -11.89 -39.29
CA GLU A 875 -18.92 -13.15 -39.92
C GLU A 875 -17.56 -13.68 -39.42
N THR A 876 -16.59 -12.78 -39.18
CA THR A 876 -15.21 -13.19 -38.85
C THR A 876 -14.91 -13.28 -37.35
N PHE A 877 -15.71 -12.64 -36.48
CA PHE A 877 -15.40 -12.53 -35.05
C PHE A 877 -15.15 -13.88 -34.38
N ARG A 878 -16.07 -14.85 -34.50
CA ARG A 878 -15.95 -16.15 -33.82
C ARG A 878 -14.65 -16.85 -34.20
N LYS A 879 -14.38 -16.98 -35.50
CA LYS A 879 -13.16 -17.62 -36.02
C LYS A 879 -11.91 -16.92 -35.49
N LYS A 880 -11.80 -15.60 -35.69
CA LYS A 880 -10.62 -14.83 -35.28
C LYS A 880 -10.41 -14.82 -33.76
N PHE A 881 -11.49 -14.75 -32.99
CA PHE A 881 -11.45 -14.83 -31.53
C PHE A 881 -10.89 -16.17 -31.07
N PHE A 882 -11.48 -17.30 -31.49
CA PHE A 882 -11.01 -18.62 -31.06
C PHE A 882 -9.60 -18.96 -31.58
N CYS A 883 -9.24 -18.54 -32.80
CA CYS A 883 -7.86 -18.66 -33.28
C CYS A 883 -6.88 -17.87 -32.39
N THR A 884 -7.25 -16.67 -31.95
CA THR A 884 -6.42 -15.86 -31.06
C THR A 884 -6.29 -16.50 -29.68
N ILE A 885 -7.38 -17.02 -29.11
CA ILE A 885 -7.35 -17.74 -27.84
C ILE A 885 -6.49 -19.01 -27.94
N GLY A 886 -6.67 -19.82 -28.98
CA GLY A 886 -5.84 -21.01 -29.21
C GLY A 886 -4.36 -20.68 -29.37
N PHE A 887 -4.04 -19.60 -30.10
CA PHE A 887 -2.67 -19.09 -30.20
C PHE A 887 -2.11 -18.67 -28.84
N CYS A 888 -2.92 -18.01 -27.99
CA CYS A 888 -2.51 -17.68 -26.63
C CYS A 888 -2.27 -18.92 -25.76
N CYS A 889 -3.08 -19.98 -25.88
CA CYS A 889 -2.82 -21.22 -25.14
C CYS A 889 -1.43 -21.79 -25.45
N ILE A 890 -0.99 -21.71 -26.71
CA ILE A 890 0.35 -22.15 -27.11
C ILE A 890 1.41 -21.18 -26.57
N PHE A 891 1.30 -19.89 -26.87
CA PHE A 891 2.38 -18.94 -26.61
C PHE A 891 2.45 -18.37 -25.19
N PHE A 892 1.37 -18.47 -24.41
CA PHE A 892 1.32 -17.99 -23.02
C PHE A 892 1.25 -19.11 -21.99
N LEU A 893 1.07 -20.38 -22.40
CA LEU A 893 1.12 -21.53 -21.48
C LEU A 893 2.20 -22.54 -21.91
N VAL A 894 2.08 -23.11 -23.10
CA VAL A 894 2.97 -24.20 -23.56
C VAL A 894 4.41 -23.71 -23.75
N VAL A 895 4.61 -22.64 -24.54
CA VAL A 895 5.95 -22.11 -24.84
C VAL A 895 6.66 -21.64 -23.56
N PRO A 896 6.04 -20.86 -22.66
CA PRO A 896 6.63 -20.53 -21.36
C PRO A 896 7.00 -21.75 -20.53
N ALA A 897 6.12 -22.77 -20.45
CA ALA A 897 6.40 -24.00 -19.70
C ALA A 897 7.59 -24.76 -20.27
N VAL A 898 7.72 -24.82 -21.61
CA VAL A 898 8.86 -25.41 -22.30
C VAL A 898 10.15 -24.64 -22.01
N ILE A 899 10.15 -23.31 -22.19
CA ILE A 899 11.33 -22.46 -21.91
C ILE A 899 11.77 -22.63 -20.44
N TYR A 900 10.80 -22.59 -19.52
CA TYR A 900 11.04 -22.74 -18.09
C TYR A 900 11.64 -24.10 -17.77
N THR A 901 11.09 -25.19 -18.29
CA THR A 901 11.60 -26.55 -18.06
C THR A 901 12.98 -26.76 -18.67
N LEU A 902 13.20 -26.31 -19.91
CA LEU A 902 14.50 -26.43 -20.58
C LEU A 902 15.61 -25.64 -19.88
N SER A 903 15.26 -24.57 -19.14
CA SER A 903 16.25 -23.83 -18.36
C SER A 903 16.88 -24.67 -17.23
N TYR A 904 16.28 -25.79 -16.82
CA TYR A 904 16.84 -26.68 -15.78
C TYR A 904 17.89 -27.67 -16.29
N ILE A 905 18.17 -27.72 -17.61
CA ILE A 905 19.15 -28.65 -18.19
C ILE A 905 20.54 -28.57 -17.52
N PRO A 906 21.17 -27.39 -17.35
CA PRO A 906 22.50 -27.30 -16.75
C PRO A 906 22.49 -27.31 -15.21
N MET A 907 21.31 -27.26 -14.58
CA MET A 907 21.19 -27.23 -13.12
C MET A 907 21.33 -28.65 -12.58
N SER A 908 22.26 -28.88 -11.66
CA SER A 908 22.38 -30.12 -10.90
C SER A 908 21.87 -29.91 -9.48
N ASP A 909 20.98 -30.79 -9.02
CA ASP A 909 20.47 -30.84 -7.64
C ASP A 909 21.12 -31.95 -6.83
N GLY A 910 22.19 -32.57 -7.35
CA GLY A 910 22.89 -33.68 -6.71
C GLY A 910 22.14 -35.01 -6.76
N THR A 911 21.06 -35.10 -7.54
CA THR A 911 20.26 -36.31 -7.71
C THR A 911 20.30 -36.83 -9.15
N ASP A 912 19.98 -38.11 -9.33
CA ASP A 912 19.82 -38.73 -10.65
C ASP A 912 18.43 -38.48 -11.27
N HIS A 913 17.64 -37.55 -10.70
CA HIS A 913 16.30 -37.24 -11.19
C HIS A 913 16.33 -36.65 -12.61
N GLY A 914 15.36 -37.09 -13.44
CA GLY A 914 15.15 -36.54 -14.77
C GLY A 914 14.71 -35.07 -14.76
N LEU A 915 14.85 -34.40 -15.91
CA LEU A 915 14.66 -32.94 -16.06
C LEU A 915 13.33 -32.42 -15.46
N ILE A 916 12.22 -33.09 -15.74
CA ILE A 916 10.90 -32.66 -15.27
C ILE A 916 10.81 -32.76 -13.74
N GLN A 917 11.29 -33.87 -13.18
CA GLN A 917 11.25 -34.11 -11.74
C GLN A 917 12.13 -33.11 -10.99
N ARG A 918 13.36 -32.88 -11.48
CA ARG A 918 14.27 -31.84 -10.98
C ARG A 918 13.62 -30.45 -10.97
N MET A 919 12.96 -30.08 -12.06
CA MET A 919 12.25 -28.80 -12.15
C MET A 919 11.13 -28.70 -11.11
N LEU A 920 10.31 -29.76 -10.95
CA LEU A 920 9.20 -29.80 -9.99
C LEU A 920 9.68 -29.76 -8.55
N ASP A 921 10.72 -30.51 -8.21
CA ASP A 921 11.32 -30.53 -6.87
C ASP A 921 11.89 -29.15 -6.53
N ASN A 922 12.56 -28.50 -7.49
CA ASN A 922 13.01 -27.12 -7.28
C ASN A 922 11.85 -26.13 -7.09
N GLN A 923 10.68 -26.32 -7.74
CA GLN A 923 9.53 -25.45 -7.49
C GLN A 923 9.05 -25.55 -6.04
N ARG A 924 9.00 -26.78 -5.50
CA ARG A 924 8.63 -27.03 -4.11
C ARG A 924 9.65 -26.39 -3.16
N ASN A 925 10.94 -26.57 -3.44
CA ASN A 925 12.02 -25.97 -2.65
C ASN A 925 11.95 -24.44 -2.66
N MET A 926 11.80 -23.81 -3.83
CA MET A 926 11.66 -22.35 -3.95
C MET A 926 10.43 -21.83 -3.20
N PHE A 927 9.28 -22.51 -3.32
CA PHE A 927 8.06 -22.11 -2.63
C PHE A 927 8.22 -22.22 -1.11
N ASN A 928 8.75 -23.34 -0.61
CA ASN A 928 8.97 -23.57 0.81
C ASN A 928 9.99 -22.58 1.38
N TYR A 929 11.09 -22.33 0.65
CA TYR A 929 12.09 -21.33 1.03
C TYR A 929 11.48 -19.94 1.15
N HIS A 930 10.78 -19.46 0.11
CA HIS A 930 10.21 -18.11 0.14
C HIS A 930 9.02 -17.94 1.08
N SER A 931 8.22 -18.98 1.33
CA SER A 931 7.10 -18.92 2.28
C SER A 931 7.52 -19.06 3.74
N GLY A 932 8.61 -19.79 4.01
CA GLY A 932 9.18 -19.99 5.35
C GLY A 932 10.32 -19.05 5.72
N LEU A 933 10.72 -18.11 4.84
CA LEU A 933 11.83 -17.19 5.11
C LEU A 933 11.45 -16.17 6.19
N ASP A 934 11.90 -16.43 7.42
CA ASP A 934 11.82 -15.51 8.55
C ASP A 934 13.24 -15.07 8.96
N SER A 935 13.60 -13.84 8.62
CA SER A 935 14.94 -13.31 8.82
C SER A 935 14.92 -11.79 8.91
N THR A 936 15.88 -11.21 9.63
CA THR A 936 16.09 -9.77 9.66
C THR A 936 17.38 -9.43 8.93
N HIS A 937 17.39 -8.27 8.26
CA HIS A 937 18.58 -7.78 7.58
C HIS A 937 18.67 -6.26 7.76
N PRO A 938 19.84 -5.70 8.15
CA PRO A 938 19.97 -4.29 8.45
C PRO A 938 19.60 -3.40 7.26
N TYR A 939 19.86 -3.83 6.04
CA TYR A 939 19.53 -3.07 4.82
C TYR A 939 18.19 -3.46 4.17
N SER A 940 17.33 -4.22 4.86
CA SER A 940 15.98 -4.52 4.35
C SER A 940 15.12 -3.27 4.29
N SER A 941 14.12 -3.25 3.40
CA SER A 941 13.17 -2.14 3.24
C SER A 941 11.83 -2.66 2.75
N THR A 942 10.76 -1.99 3.14
CA THR A 942 9.39 -2.40 2.82
C THR A 942 8.85 -1.71 1.57
N TRP A 943 7.85 -2.30 0.92
CA TRP A 943 7.39 -1.90 -0.40
C TRP A 943 7.03 -0.40 -0.54
N TYR A 944 6.45 0.19 0.50
CA TYR A 944 6.03 1.60 0.50
C TYR A 944 7.19 2.58 0.69
N GLU A 945 8.33 2.10 1.18
CA GLU A 945 9.55 2.88 1.35
C GLU A 945 10.30 3.06 0.02
N TRP A 946 10.04 2.20 -0.96
CA TRP A 946 10.78 2.20 -2.22
C TRP A 946 10.55 3.46 -3.05
N PRO A 947 9.32 3.92 -3.38
CA PRO A 947 9.13 5.07 -4.25
C PRO A 947 9.74 6.38 -3.73
N ILE A 948 9.84 6.53 -2.41
CA ILE A 948 10.49 7.67 -1.75
C ILE A 948 11.98 7.44 -1.47
N MET A 949 12.46 6.21 -1.68
CA MET A 949 13.82 5.75 -1.44
C MET A 949 14.26 5.92 0.01
N LYS A 950 13.38 5.62 0.97
CA LYS A 950 13.69 5.85 2.40
C LYS A 950 14.90 5.05 2.84
N ARG A 951 15.09 3.83 2.36
CA ARG A 951 16.24 2.98 2.71
C ARG A 951 16.83 2.29 1.48
N PRO A 952 17.98 2.77 0.97
CA PRO A 952 18.76 2.09 -0.07
C PRO A 952 19.25 0.72 0.39
N ILE A 953 19.58 -0.14 -0.59
CA ILE A 953 20.37 -1.34 -0.33
C ILE A 953 21.85 -1.04 -0.56
N PHE A 954 22.71 -1.55 0.32
CA PHE A 954 24.15 -1.34 0.28
C PHE A 954 24.85 -2.64 -0.13
N PHE A 955 25.63 -2.59 -1.21
CA PHE A 955 26.26 -3.77 -1.83
C PHE A 955 27.73 -3.95 -1.44
N TYR A 956 28.49 -2.86 -1.35
CA TYR A 956 29.93 -2.92 -1.11
C TYR A 956 30.39 -1.71 -0.31
N SER A 957 31.37 -1.93 0.57
CA SER A 957 32.11 -0.89 1.28
C SER A 957 33.60 -1.20 1.24
N GLY A 958 34.42 -0.16 1.16
CA GLY A 958 35.87 -0.26 1.27
C GLY A 958 36.49 1.06 1.72
N GLN A 959 37.77 1.00 2.08
CA GLN A 959 38.59 2.18 2.35
C GLN A 959 39.96 1.99 1.70
N THR A 960 40.49 3.05 1.11
CA THR A 960 41.84 3.09 0.55
C THR A 960 42.87 3.43 1.63
N ALA A 961 44.14 3.13 1.39
CA ALA A 961 45.23 3.38 2.36
C ALA A 961 45.40 4.87 2.70
N ASP A 962 45.06 5.78 1.78
CA ASP A 962 45.05 7.24 1.98
C ASP A 962 43.76 7.77 2.64
N GLY A 963 42.88 6.87 3.10
CA GLY A 963 41.69 7.21 3.88
C GLY A 963 40.46 7.60 3.07
N LEU A 964 40.46 7.46 1.75
CA LEU A 964 39.25 7.64 0.92
C LEU A 964 38.29 6.46 1.12
N VAL A 965 36.99 6.76 1.10
CA VAL A 965 35.94 5.76 1.26
C VAL A 965 35.42 5.30 -0.09
N GLU A 966 35.02 4.04 -0.15
CA GLU A 966 34.41 3.40 -1.32
C GLU A 966 33.06 2.81 -0.91
N GLY A 967 32.06 2.96 -1.78
CA GLY A 967 30.74 2.39 -1.54
C GLY A 967 29.96 2.15 -2.82
N ILE A 968 29.14 1.09 -2.81
CA ILE A 968 28.16 0.82 -3.88
C ILE A 968 26.79 0.67 -3.23
N SER A 969 25.89 1.61 -3.49
CA SER A 969 24.48 1.56 -3.05
C SER A 969 23.54 1.55 -4.25
N SER A 970 22.46 0.79 -4.16
CA SER A 970 21.41 0.74 -5.18
C SER A 970 20.11 1.35 -4.66
N PHE A 971 19.68 2.41 -5.34
CA PHE A 971 18.45 3.18 -5.10
C PHE A 971 18.15 3.99 -6.36
N GLY A 972 17.06 4.74 -6.39
CA GLY A 972 16.63 5.49 -7.56
C GLY A 972 17.31 6.85 -7.77
N ASN A 973 17.19 7.39 -8.98
CA ASN A 973 17.46 8.81 -9.20
C ASN A 973 16.28 9.64 -8.65
N PRO A 974 16.48 10.60 -7.72
CA PRO A 974 15.41 11.44 -7.18
C PRO A 974 14.54 12.14 -8.24
N LEU A 975 15.14 12.55 -9.37
CA LEU A 975 14.42 13.17 -10.50
C LEU A 975 13.66 12.15 -11.36
N VAL A 976 13.79 10.85 -11.10
CA VAL A 976 12.98 9.81 -11.74
C VAL A 976 11.95 9.30 -10.72
N TRP A 977 12.38 8.96 -9.52
CA TRP A 977 11.52 8.27 -8.55
C TRP A 977 10.50 9.19 -7.90
N TRP A 978 10.93 10.36 -7.38
CA TRP A 978 9.99 11.29 -6.76
C TRP A 978 9.08 11.96 -7.77
N ALA A 979 9.55 12.20 -8.99
CA ALA A 979 8.70 12.68 -10.09
C ALA A 979 7.71 11.60 -10.57
N GLY A 980 8.08 10.33 -10.40
CA GLY A 980 7.26 9.17 -10.64
C GLY A 980 5.97 9.14 -9.81
N ILE A 981 6.00 9.63 -8.56
CA ILE A 981 4.84 9.66 -7.65
C ILE A 981 3.69 10.53 -8.22
N PRO A 982 3.86 11.84 -8.47
CA PRO A 982 2.82 12.65 -9.07
C PRO A 982 2.53 12.24 -10.52
N ALA A 983 3.51 11.73 -11.28
CA ALA A 983 3.27 11.20 -12.62
C ALA A 983 2.31 10.00 -12.60
N PHE A 984 2.48 9.06 -11.66
CA PHE A 984 1.57 7.94 -11.48
C PHE A 984 0.17 8.40 -11.07
N ILE A 985 0.04 9.33 -10.12
CA ILE A 985 -1.27 9.89 -9.72
C ILE A 985 -1.99 10.51 -10.91
N MET A 986 -1.28 11.28 -11.74
CA MET A 986 -1.83 11.90 -12.95
C MET A 986 -2.23 10.84 -13.98
N VAL A 987 -1.36 9.87 -14.26
CA VAL A 987 -1.64 8.75 -15.18
C VAL A 987 -2.87 7.97 -14.71
N LEU A 988 -2.96 7.64 -13.42
CA LEU A 988 -4.10 6.96 -12.81
C LEU A 988 -5.39 7.80 -12.94
N TYR A 989 -5.31 9.11 -12.71
CA TYR A 989 -6.42 10.04 -12.95
C TYR A 989 -6.90 10.00 -14.41
N TYR A 990 -5.99 10.07 -15.38
CA TYR A 990 -6.34 10.00 -16.81
C TYR A 990 -6.90 8.64 -17.21
N ALA A 991 -6.36 7.56 -16.63
CA ALA A 991 -6.86 6.20 -16.82
C ALA A 991 -8.32 6.07 -16.34
N MET A 992 -8.62 6.55 -15.13
CA MET A 992 -9.95 6.40 -14.51
C MET A 992 -10.99 7.41 -15.01
N LYS A 993 -10.63 8.70 -15.10
CA LYS A 993 -11.59 9.78 -15.41
C LYS A 993 -11.72 10.07 -16.90
N LYS A 994 -10.63 9.97 -17.66
CA LYS A 994 -10.64 10.25 -19.11
C LYS A 994 -10.73 8.97 -19.94
N GLY A 995 -10.49 7.81 -19.33
CA GLY A 995 -10.49 6.52 -20.00
C GLY A 995 -9.31 6.33 -20.94
N ASP A 996 -8.23 7.08 -20.73
CA ASP A 996 -7.04 7.05 -21.58
C ASP A 996 -6.44 5.63 -21.58
N LYS A 997 -6.24 5.10 -22.78
CA LYS A 997 -5.78 3.73 -22.98
C LYS A 997 -4.29 3.56 -22.74
N LYS A 998 -3.49 4.58 -23.08
CA LYS A 998 -2.05 4.58 -22.80
C LYS A 998 -1.86 4.61 -21.28
N CYS A 999 -2.62 5.48 -20.59
CA CYS A 999 -2.58 5.53 -19.14
C CYS A 999 -3.05 4.23 -18.47
N ARG A 1000 -4.14 3.61 -18.93
CA ARG A 1000 -4.59 2.31 -18.42
C ARG A 1000 -3.53 1.22 -18.61
N PHE A 1001 -2.89 1.19 -19.78
CA PHE A 1001 -1.81 0.26 -20.07
C PHE A 1001 -0.64 0.44 -19.09
N LEU A 1002 -0.16 1.68 -18.92
CA LEU A 1002 0.93 2.00 -17.98
C LEU A 1002 0.55 1.68 -16.53
N THR A 1003 -0.69 1.96 -16.14
CA THR A 1003 -1.20 1.69 -14.79
C THR A 1003 -1.16 0.19 -14.48
N PHE A 1004 -1.68 -0.66 -15.37
CA PHE A 1004 -1.66 -2.10 -15.16
C PHE A 1004 -0.24 -2.66 -15.19
N GLY A 1005 0.62 -2.16 -16.09
CA GLY A 1005 2.03 -2.59 -16.14
C GLY A 1005 2.82 -2.23 -14.88
N TYR A 1006 2.64 -1.01 -14.36
CA TYR A 1006 3.28 -0.58 -13.12
C TYR A 1006 2.73 -1.35 -11.90
N LEU A 1007 1.40 -1.42 -11.76
CA LEU A 1007 0.79 -2.07 -10.60
C LEU A 1007 1.05 -3.58 -10.56
N SER A 1008 1.19 -4.26 -11.70
CA SER A 1008 1.51 -5.68 -11.69
C SER A 1008 2.92 -5.97 -11.16
N GLN A 1009 3.86 -5.02 -11.24
CA GLN A 1009 5.18 -5.17 -10.63
C GLN A 1009 5.18 -4.78 -9.15
N TYR A 1010 4.39 -3.77 -8.79
CA TYR A 1010 4.47 -3.15 -7.46
C TYR A 1010 3.50 -3.74 -6.44
N LEU A 1011 2.25 -4.00 -6.84
CA LEU A 1011 1.18 -4.42 -5.92
C LEU A 1011 1.39 -5.80 -5.27
N PRO A 1012 2.00 -6.80 -5.92
CA PRO A 1012 2.24 -8.09 -5.27
C PRO A 1012 3.07 -8.00 -3.99
N TRP A 1013 4.00 -7.03 -3.91
CA TRP A 1013 4.83 -6.81 -2.74
C TRP A 1013 4.06 -6.34 -1.51
N VAL A 1014 2.82 -5.83 -1.68
CA VAL A 1014 1.94 -5.48 -0.57
C VAL A 1014 1.56 -6.70 0.27
N LEU A 1015 1.52 -7.87 -0.35
CA LEU A 1015 1.08 -9.12 0.28
C LEU A 1015 2.26 -9.96 0.80
N ILE A 1016 3.50 -9.53 0.55
CA ILE A 1016 4.72 -10.27 0.89
C ILE A 1016 5.26 -9.75 2.22
N GLY A 1017 5.18 -10.58 3.27
CA GLY A 1017 5.62 -10.23 4.64
C GLY A 1017 7.06 -10.62 4.99
N ARG A 1018 7.78 -11.33 4.11
CA ARG A 1018 9.18 -11.73 4.34
C ARG A 1018 10.15 -10.56 4.14
N VAL A 1019 11.41 -10.75 4.54
CA VAL A 1019 12.48 -9.79 4.27
C VAL A 1019 12.62 -9.48 2.78
N VAL A 1020 12.54 -8.19 2.44
CA VAL A 1020 12.63 -7.67 1.07
C VAL A 1020 13.49 -6.41 1.02
N PHE A 1021 13.87 -6.02 -0.19
CA PHE A 1021 14.85 -4.98 -0.49
C PHE A 1021 14.39 -4.07 -1.61
N ILE A 1022 14.90 -2.84 -1.67
CA ILE A 1022 14.48 -1.83 -2.64
C ILE A 1022 14.70 -2.24 -4.10
N TYR A 1023 15.69 -3.10 -4.38
CA TYR A 1023 15.94 -3.60 -5.74
C TYR A 1023 14.76 -4.39 -6.33
N HIS A 1024 13.85 -4.90 -5.50
CA HIS A 1024 12.61 -5.55 -5.98
C HIS A 1024 11.70 -4.58 -6.74
N TYR A 1025 11.88 -3.27 -6.56
CA TYR A 1025 11.19 -2.24 -7.32
C TYR A 1025 11.78 -2.03 -8.72
N PHE A 1026 12.97 -2.57 -9.04
CA PHE A 1026 13.66 -2.36 -10.31
C PHE A 1026 12.80 -2.63 -11.56
N PRO A 1027 12.00 -3.72 -11.64
CA PRO A 1027 11.08 -3.94 -12.78
C PRO A 1027 9.99 -2.87 -12.94
N SER A 1028 9.72 -2.08 -11.90
CA SER A 1028 8.75 -0.97 -11.93
C SER A 1028 9.33 0.30 -12.56
N VAL A 1029 10.64 0.50 -12.47
CA VAL A 1029 11.35 1.73 -12.91
C VAL A 1029 11.11 2.07 -14.40
N PRO A 1030 11.13 1.13 -15.36
CA PRO A 1030 10.80 1.43 -16.75
C PRO A 1030 9.41 2.05 -16.91
N PHE A 1031 8.41 1.56 -16.17
CA PHE A 1031 7.06 2.10 -16.21
C PHE A 1031 6.98 3.49 -15.58
N VAL A 1032 7.73 3.73 -14.50
CA VAL A 1032 7.86 5.07 -13.88
C VAL A 1032 8.40 6.07 -14.90
N ALA A 1033 9.48 5.74 -15.60
CA ALA A 1033 10.05 6.60 -16.64
C ALA A 1033 9.05 6.85 -17.79
N LEU A 1034 8.32 5.83 -18.26
CA LEU A 1034 7.28 6.00 -19.29
C LEU A 1034 6.11 6.88 -18.80
N MET A 1035 5.73 6.81 -17.53
CA MET A 1035 4.70 7.68 -16.95
C MET A 1035 5.15 9.14 -16.91
N ILE A 1036 6.42 9.39 -16.56
CA ILE A 1036 7.01 10.72 -16.61
C ILE A 1036 7.03 11.24 -18.05
N GLY A 1037 7.52 10.45 -19.01
CA GLY A 1037 7.50 10.79 -20.43
C GLY A 1037 6.10 11.14 -20.94
N TYR A 1038 5.08 10.38 -20.52
CA TYR A 1038 3.69 10.69 -20.83
C TYR A 1038 3.27 12.06 -20.26
N CYS A 1039 3.55 12.31 -18.98
CA CYS A 1039 3.24 13.59 -18.34
C CYS A 1039 3.97 14.77 -19.02
N MET A 1040 5.26 14.62 -19.35
CA MET A 1040 6.04 15.62 -20.08
C MET A 1040 5.42 15.92 -21.45
N LYS A 1041 5.04 14.87 -22.20
CA LYS A 1041 4.35 15.03 -23.48
C LYS A 1041 3.08 15.86 -23.31
N ARG A 1042 2.24 15.51 -22.32
CA ARG A 1042 0.98 16.22 -22.04
C ARG A 1042 1.21 17.68 -21.66
N ILE A 1043 2.24 17.97 -20.87
CA ILE A 1043 2.59 19.35 -20.51
C ILE A 1043 2.98 20.15 -21.75
N VAL A 1044 3.79 19.58 -22.64
CA VAL A 1044 4.23 20.24 -23.87
C VAL A 1044 3.08 20.42 -24.87
N GLU A 1045 2.16 19.45 -24.97
CA GLU A 1045 0.93 19.59 -25.78
C GLU A 1045 0.07 20.78 -25.31
N ILE A 1046 0.02 21.06 -24.00
CA ILE A 1046 -0.73 22.18 -23.43
C ILE A 1046 0.08 23.48 -23.51
N LYS A 1047 1.39 23.41 -23.25
CA LYS A 1047 2.32 24.56 -23.22
C LYS A 1047 3.58 24.25 -24.04
N PRO A 1048 3.56 24.45 -25.38
CA PRO A 1048 4.67 24.09 -26.26
C PRO A 1048 6.03 24.69 -25.88
N LYS A 1049 6.03 25.91 -25.29
CA LYS A 1049 7.25 26.60 -24.82
C LYS A 1049 8.02 25.82 -23.75
N TRP A 1050 7.38 24.88 -23.05
CA TRP A 1050 7.98 24.08 -21.98
C TRP A 1050 8.84 22.92 -22.50
N LYS A 1051 8.88 22.68 -23.81
CA LYS A 1051 9.68 21.60 -24.40
C LYS A 1051 11.16 21.68 -24.00
N ASN A 1052 11.75 22.88 -24.04
CA ASN A 1052 13.15 23.08 -23.64
C ASN A 1052 13.38 22.76 -22.16
N ALA A 1053 12.40 23.07 -21.30
CA ALA A 1053 12.47 22.71 -19.89
C ALA A 1053 12.50 21.19 -19.66
N MET A 1054 11.88 20.38 -20.55
CA MET A 1054 11.96 18.92 -20.45
C MET A 1054 13.36 18.38 -20.78
N TYR A 1055 14.06 18.99 -21.73
CA TYR A 1055 15.47 18.66 -22.01
C TYR A 1055 16.38 19.06 -20.86
N VAL A 1056 16.17 20.26 -20.30
CA VAL A 1056 16.91 20.73 -19.12
C VAL A 1056 16.67 19.81 -17.92
N TYR A 1057 15.44 19.34 -17.73
CA TYR A 1057 15.11 18.35 -16.69
C TYR A 1057 15.88 17.04 -16.87
N ALA A 1058 15.93 16.51 -18.10
CA ALA A 1058 16.71 15.31 -18.41
C ALA A 1058 18.21 15.53 -18.16
N ALA A 1059 18.74 16.70 -18.53
CA ALA A 1059 20.13 17.07 -18.26
C ALA A 1059 20.41 17.12 -16.75
N PHE A 1060 19.50 17.66 -15.93
CA PHE A 1060 19.64 17.62 -14.47
C PHE A 1060 19.67 16.19 -13.91
N ALA A 1061 18.89 15.27 -14.46
CA ALA A 1061 18.96 13.86 -14.06
C ALA A 1061 20.35 13.25 -14.34
N VAL A 1062 20.97 13.60 -15.47
CA VAL A 1062 22.35 13.21 -15.81
C VAL A 1062 23.38 13.86 -14.88
N VAL A 1063 23.23 15.16 -14.59
CA VAL A 1063 24.11 15.86 -13.63
C VAL A 1063 24.04 15.21 -12.25
N LEU A 1064 22.83 14.85 -11.79
CA LEU A 1064 22.66 14.18 -10.52
C LEU A 1064 23.28 12.77 -10.54
N PHE A 1065 23.19 12.05 -11.66
CA PHE A 1065 23.91 10.79 -11.83
C PHE A 1065 25.43 10.97 -11.71
N ILE A 1066 26.00 12.00 -12.33
CA ILE A 1066 27.43 12.32 -12.22
C ILE A 1066 27.81 12.64 -10.77
N MET A 1067 26.98 13.42 -10.07
CA MET A 1067 27.18 13.79 -8.67
C MET A 1067 27.23 12.55 -7.75
N PHE A 1068 26.34 11.58 -7.97
CA PHE A 1068 26.26 10.33 -7.21
C PHE A 1068 27.16 9.22 -7.75
N TYR A 1069 27.83 9.41 -8.89
CA TYR A 1069 28.61 8.38 -9.57
C TYR A 1069 29.56 7.59 -8.65
N PRO A 1070 30.34 8.22 -7.74
CA PRO A 1070 31.27 7.49 -6.88
C PRO A 1070 30.61 6.40 -6.02
N VAL A 1071 29.44 6.69 -5.44
CA VAL A 1071 28.69 5.78 -4.56
C VAL A 1071 27.80 4.79 -5.32
N LEU A 1072 27.71 4.93 -6.65
CA LEU A 1072 27.06 3.97 -7.55
C LEU A 1072 28.07 3.01 -8.19
N THR A 1073 29.36 3.37 -8.19
CA THR A 1073 30.42 2.62 -8.88
C THR A 1073 31.45 1.99 -7.96
N GLY A 1074 31.58 2.47 -6.72
CA GLY A 1074 32.65 2.08 -5.80
C GLY A 1074 33.97 2.84 -6.07
N ILE A 1075 33.93 4.01 -6.69
CA ILE A 1075 35.15 4.81 -6.91
C ILE A 1075 35.52 5.52 -5.60
N PRO A 1076 36.79 5.51 -5.18
CA PRO A 1076 37.25 6.21 -4.00
C PRO A 1076 36.86 7.68 -3.99
N VAL A 1077 36.31 8.15 -2.88
CA VAL A 1077 35.89 9.54 -2.69
C VAL A 1077 36.12 9.98 -1.25
N ARG A 1078 36.22 11.29 -1.01
CA ARG A 1078 36.33 11.84 0.36
C ARG A 1078 35.02 11.60 1.11
N GLY A 1079 35.09 11.06 2.33
CA GLY A 1079 33.90 10.80 3.15
C GLY A 1079 33.05 12.06 3.40
N GLU A 1080 33.71 13.21 3.59
CA GLU A 1080 33.02 14.50 3.76
C GLU A 1080 32.10 14.85 2.57
N TYR A 1081 32.50 14.49 1.33
CA TYR A 1081 31.66 14.74 0.16
C TYR A 1081 30.37 13.92 0.22
N VAL A 1082 30.47 12.66 0.63
CA VAL A 1082 29.34 11.73 0.78
C VAL A 1082 28.39 12.23 1.87
N ASP A 1083 28.92 12.51 3.06
CA ASP A 1083 28.10 12.92 4.21
C ASP A 1083 27.47 14.31 4.03
N ARG A 1084 28.20 15.28 3.46
CA ARG A 1084 27.71 16.66 3.31
C ARG A 1084 26.78 16.84 2.12
N TYR A 1085 27.02 16.16 1.00
CA TYR A 1085 26.31 16.45 -0.26
C TYR A 1085 25.43 15.30 -0.80
N LEU A 1086 25.78 14.04 -0.52
CA LEU A 1086 25.05 12.89 -1.07
C LEU A 1086 24.04 12.29 -0.09
N ARG A 1087 24.29 12.39 1.21
CA ARG A 1087 23.47 11.78 2.27
C ARG A 1087 22.22 12.61 2.59
N TRP A 1088 21.24 12.57 1.70
CA TRP A 1088 20.01 13.39 1.82
C TRP A 1088 19.05 12.90 2.90
N PHE A 1089 19.05 11.59 3.21
CA PHE A 1089 18.40 11.03 4.38
C PHE A 1089 19.43 10.39 5.31
N SER A 1090 19.21 10.45 6.62
CA SER A 1090 20.06 9.76 7.60
C SER A 1090 20.10 8.24 7.40
N SER A 1091 19.03 7.67 6.83
CA SER A 1091 18.90 6.27 6.48
C SER A 1091 19.64 5.87 5.20
N TRP A 1092 20.21 6.81 4.43
CA TRP A 1092 21.02 6.50 3.26
C TRP A 1092 22.42 6.10 3.71
N VAL A 1093 22.69 4.81 3.59
CA VAL A 1093 24.04 4.24 3.77
C VAL A 1093 24.67 4.17 2.38
N LEU A 1094 25.66 5.03 2.16
CA LEU A 1094 26.35 5.21 0.87
C LEU A 1094 27.84 4.80 0.96
N THR A 1095 28.44 4.97 2.14
CA THR A 1095 29.77 4.49 2.55
C THR A 1095 29.70 4.17 4.06
N LEU A 1096 30.64 3.37 4.58
CA LEU A 1096 30.78 3.11 6.03
C LEU A 1096 31.74 4.08 6.70
#